data_AF-A0A915Q5K8-F1
#
_entry.id   AF-A0A915Q5K8-F1
#
_cell.length_a   1.000
_cell.length_b   1.000
_cell.length_c   1.000
_cell.angle_alpha   90.00
_cell.angle_beta   90.00
_cell.angle_gamma   90.00
#
_symmetry.space_group_name_H-M   'P 1'
#
loop_
_entity.id
_entity.type
_entity.pdbx_description
1 polymer ?
#
loop_
_entity_poly.entity_id
_entity_poly.type
_entity_poly.pdbx_seq_one_letter_code
_entity_poly.pdbx_strand_id
1 'polypeptide(L)'
;MAETLLLDRSFIDDSEISEMETMEIRIREMMSNKETIAELLPSLNEYVRIKSKLSLCLHLLLDSANIVTDVKSDILDGKLFKAYNNFIKYEKCRNDLLELADSDYNEHDFITGYFIDVELMAAQIRDVIGSTLFGNAINSVRNGDNNENDDDDSRHVGFGDISYDTMQQILKIIEYDAKLDADNEMRIKKGLKGFLNRPRNWRNHCMNILADRLRRGIQEQFRTSTKQILENFMENNGCKSDVKNMRIEHDTAAYREELLAMRKYFQETQQRETYFSEILRGFLQAENVFEQASNHIANCNLLAALEKLLKAESVRFHLLAFAESHNDFNTIYKMLMPYYEPLEEIYAKFISEVKYYCNRSIDIMRGKNSETKRQLEIILRAVEIDEKVDKLYENNQFEISNRPHCWRKMVFKIVEERVQQRVEAFQIEDRKLNKNWVTRNLEICRFYIVEDLCAAKHFLRIFPKEHQLYNSFIMFYHNGISNKISEMAKGELNKRELIQLLSWIRQYPGEHMLGMKYLEIDAMVLVKDKPLIERRELLRLFELFIEIIKSETAKWASKTVQQEFADTQELCRNILEDEFGHYYTHLPHILYSIVNDQIATANNLDMCAASTEKLRKYIEEMVNEPTIWNGIRDQKRISTTSQSSNNTVAKQQHSAIHGAMSALKDIPTALANLAPSASENTLDEFNDNNYQQTEVELEDEEPSKAASEKIGVLKTRFGDMLRMVQVFLHSLQAIFR
;
A
#
# COMPACT_ATOMS: atom_id res chain seq x y z
N MET A 1 -2.19 23.06 -29.54
CA MET A 1 -2.25 22.99 -28.06
C MET A 1 -0.89 22.77 -27.40
N ALA A 2 0.12 22.18 -28.07
CA ALA A 2 1.48 22.07 -27.52
C ALA A 2 2.23 23.43 -27.43
N GLU A 3 1.86 24.43 -28.22
CA GLU A 3 2.51 25.75 -28.22
C GLU A 3 2.10 26.68 -27.07
N THR A 4 0.99 26.40 -26.38
CA THR A 4 0.45 27.32 -25.35
C THR A 4 1.00 27.05 -23.94
N LEU A 5 1.79 26.00 -23.76
CA LEU A 5 2.45 25.63 -22.48
C LEU A 5 3.96 25.92 -22.46
N LEU A 6 4.52 26.53 -23.52
CA LEU A 6 5.96 26.75 -23.69
C LEU A 6 6.45 28.16 -23.30
N LEU A 7 5.57 29.02 -22.79
CA LEU A 7 5.90 30.40 -22.42
C LEU A 7 5.52 30.66 -20.96
N ASP A 8 6.26 30.06 -20.03
CA ASP A 8 6.32 30.58 -18.68
C ASP A 8 7.68 30.23 -18.06
N ARG A 9 8.70 31.02 -18.42
CA ARG A 9 10.03 31.01 -17.76
C ARG A 9 10.04 31.88 -16.49
N SER A 10 8.88 32.35 -16.02
CA SER A 10 8.74 33.37 -14.96
C SER A 10 8.15 32.86 -13.65
N PHE A 11 8.16 31.56 -13.39
CA PHE A 11 7.59 31.05 -12.14
C PHE A 11 8.43 31.32 -10.90
N ILE A 12 9.66 31.83 -11.04
CA ILE A 12 10.58 31.91 -9.91
C ILE A 12 11.37 33.22 -9.90
N ASP A 13 11.33 33.91 -8.77
CA ASP A 13 12.31 34.95 -8.42
C ASP A 13 13.59 34.24 -7.95
N ASP A 14 14.74 34.53 -8.56
CA ASP A 14 16.03 33.88 -8.26
C ASP A 14 16.40 34.01 -6.77
N SER A 15 15.85 35.01 -6.08
CA SER A 15 15.99 35.22 -4.63
C SER A 15 15.41 34.08 -3.78
N GLU A 16 14.32 33.43 -4.21
CA GLU A 16 13.60 32.46 -3.39
C GLU A 16 14.06 31.01 -3.62
N ILE A 17 14.58 30.69 -4.82
CA ILE A 17 15.36 29.44 -5.04
C ILE A 17 16.53 29.40 -4.08
N SER A 18 17.20 30.55 -3.92
CA SER A 18 18.30 30.72 -2.98
C SER A 18 17.87 30.45 -1.54
N GLU A 19 16.70 30.92 -1.08
CA GLU A 19 16.20 30.65 0.29
C GLU A 19 15.88 29.18 0.54
N MET A 20 15.33 28.50 -0.47
CA MET A 20 14.98 27.09 -0.43
C MET A 20 16.21 26.18 -0.45
N GLU A 21 17.19 26.48 -1.31
CA GLU A 21 18.51 25.84 -1.29
C GLU A 21 19.25 26.14 0.02
N THR A 22 19.11 27.36 0.55
CA THR A 22 19.64 27.74 1.87
C THR A 22 19.01 26.90 2.97
N MET A 23 17.71 26.57 2.92
CA MET A 23 17.08 25.65 3.88
C MET A 23 17.60 24.22 3.75
N GLU A 24 17.78 23.70 2.53
CA GLU A 24 18.40 22.38 2.34
C GLU A 24 19.87 22.33 2.80
N ILE A 25 20.61 23.43 2.62
CA ILE A 25 21.94 23.62 3.19
C ILE A 25 21.84 23.67 4.72
N ARG A 26 20.87 24.40 5.29
CA ARG A 26 20.66 24.53 6.72
C ARG A 26 20.29 23.21 7.39
N ILE A 27 19.58 22.31 6.70
CA ILE A 27 19.33 20.94 7.15
C ILE A 27 20.59 20.08 7.07
N ARG A 28 21.43 20.29 6.05
CA ARG A 28 22.79 19.73 6.04
C ARG A 28 23.64 20.27 7.20
N GLU A 29 23.47 21.55 7.55
CA GLU A 29 24.10 22.17 8.71
C GLU A 29 23.48 21.71 10.04
N MET A 30 22.20 21.31 10.09
CA MET A 30 21.61 20.63 11.25
C MET A 30 22.36 19.33 11.58
N MET A 31 23.15 18.77 10.65
CA MET A 31 24.02 17.63 10.94
C MET A 31 25.39 18.02 11.51
N SER A 32 25.79 19.29 11.42
CA SER A 32 27.19 19.71 11.63
C SER A 32 27.35 20.85 12.62
N ASN A 33 26.33 21.71 12.80
CA ASN A 33 26.50 22.97 13.50
C ASN A 33 25.93 22.95 14.93
N LYS A 34 26.83 22.62 15.87
CA LYS A 34 26.58 22.71 17.31
C LYS A 34 26.43 24.15 17.83
N GLU A 35 26.68 25.18 17.00
CA GLU A 35 26.43 26.58 17.38
C GLU A 35 24.95 26.80 17.76
N THR A 36 24.04 26.03 17.15
CA THR A 36 22.59 26.09 17.41
C THR A 36 22.21 25.85 18.86
N ILE A 37 23.03 25.13 19.63
CA ILE A 37 22.83 24.85 21.05
C ILE A 37 23.98 25.36 21.93
N ALA A 38 24.84 26.25 21.43
CA ALA A 38 26.04 26.70 22.16
C ALA A 38 25.70 27.35 23.51
N GLU A 39 24.55 28.00 23.63
CA GLU A 39 24.06 28.60 24.89
C GLU A 39 23.51 27.56 25.87
N LEU A 40 22.99 26.44 25.37
CA LEU A 40 22.38 25.37 26.16
C LEU A 40 23.40 24.31 26.61
N LEU A 41 24.45 24.12 25.81
CA LEU A 41 25.42 23.06 26.02
C LEU A 41 26.18 23.16 27.36
N PRO A 42 26.61 24.35 27.84
CA PRO A 42 27.31 24.46 29.12
C PRO A 42 26.46 24.03 30.32
N SER A 43 25.19 24.43 30.36
CA SER A 43 24.28 24.08 31.44
C SER A 43 23.89 22.61 31.41
N LEU A 44 23.64 22.05 30.22
CA LEU A 44 23.36 20.61 30.05
C LEU A 44 24.57 19.74 30.43
N ASN A 45 25.77 20.13 30.01
CA ASN A 45 26.99 19.41 30.34
C ASN A 45 27.24 19.40 31.86
N GLU A 46 27.00 20.53 32.53
CA GLU A 46 27.12 20.61 33.98
C GLU A 46 26.09 19.72 34.68
N TYR A 47 24.84 19.67 34.19
CA TYR A 47 23.82 18.73 34.69
C TYR A 47 24.27 17.27 34.55
N VAL A 48 24.67 16.84 33.35
CA VAL A 48 25.14 15.47 33.08
C VAL A 48 26.36 15.12 33.93
N ARG A 49 27.29 16.06 34.11
CA ARG A 49 28.48 15.89 34.95
C ARG A 49 28.12 15.63 36.42
N ILE A 50 27.21 16.41 37.00
CA ILE A 50 26.78 16.24 38.39
C ILE A 50 25.96 14.95 38.54
N LYS A 51 25.06 14.64 37.60
CA LYS A 51 24.32 13.38 37.58
C LYS A 51 25.23 12.15 37.50
N SER A 52 26.30 12.22 36.71
CA SER A 52 27.31 11.15 36.63
C SER A 52 28.02 10.92 37.96
N LYS A 53 28.33 12.00 38.70
CA LYS A 53 28.89 11.90 40.06
C LYS A 53 27.90 11.28 41.04
N LEU A 54 26.63 11.66 40.96
CA LEU A 54 25.56 11.06 41.77
C LEU A 54 25.44 9.56 41.50
N SER A 55 25.47 9.15 40.23
CA SER A 55 25.46 7.74 39.82
C SER A 55 26.68 6.97 40.37
N LEU A 56 27.87 7.58 40.33
CA LEU A 56 29.07 6.99 40.92
C LEU A 56 28.99 6.82 42.45
N CYS A 57 28.43 7.81 43.16
CA CYS A 57 28.19 7.69 44.61
C CYS A 57 27.22 6.55 44.92
N LEU A 58 26.15 6.41 44.14
CA LEU A 58 25.20 5.30 44.26
C LEU A 58 25.88 3.95 44.00
N HIS A 59 26.74 3.87 42.99
CA HIS A 59 27.52 2.67 42.68
C HIS A 59 28.38 2.22 43.86
N LEU A 60 29.11 3.16 44.47
CA LEU A 60 29.99 2.90 45.61
C LEU A 60 29.22 2.46 46.86
N LEU A 61 28.05 3.06 47.13
CA LEU A 61 27.27 2.76 48.34
C LEU A 61 26.48 1.45 48.24
N LEU A 62 26.17 1.00 47.02
CA LEU A 62 25.40 -0.23 46.78
C LEU A 62 26.27 -1.41 46.34
N ASP A 63 27.58 -1.20 46.16
CA ASP A 63 28.53 -2.17 45.60
C ASP A 63 28.08 -2.74 44.24
N SER A 64 27.40 -1.93 43.43
CA SER A 64 26.71 -2.41 42.23
C SER A 64 26.63 -1.33 41.16
N ALA A 65 27.09 -1.62 39.93
CA ALA A 65 27.11 -0.64 38.84
C ALA A 65 25.68 -0.32 38.35
N ASN A 66 24.79 -1.31 38.39
CA ASN A 66 23.38 -1.13 38.12
C ASN A 66 22.58 -2.20 38.88
N ILE A 67 22.08 -1.82 40.07
CA ILE A 67 21.42 -2.77 40.97
C ILE A 67 20.14 -3.35 40.36
N VAL A 68 19.50 -2.60 39.45
CA VAL A 68 18.30 -3.04 38.75
C VAL A 68 18.63 -4.17 37.76
N THR A 69 19.73 -4.06 37.01
CA THR A 69 20.17 -5.14 36.12
C THR A 69 20.66 -6.35 36.90
N ASP A 70 21.34 -6.13 38.02
CA ASP A 70 21.84 -7.22 38.87
C ASP A 70 20.67 -8.01 39.48
N VAL A 71 19.63 -7.33 39.96
CA VAL A 71 18.39 -7.95 40.44
C VAL A 71 17.70 -8.75 39.32
N LYS A 72 17.58 -8.18 38.12
CA LYS A 72 17.00 -8.90 36.97
C LYS A 72 17.82 -10.14 36.59
N SER A 73 19.15 -10.03 36.55
CA SER A 73 20.05 -11.16 36.27
C SER A 73 19.94 -12.24 37.35
N ASP A 74 19.92 -11.85 38.63
CA ASP A 74 19.78 -12.79 39.74
C ASP A 74 18.42 -13.50 39.71
N ILE A 75 17.34 -12.83 39.26
CA ILE A 75 16.02 -13.45 39.03
C ILE A 75 16.11 -14.51 37.92
N LEU A 76 16.73 -14.18 36.78
CA LEU A 76 16.88 -15.10 35.64
C LEU A 76 17.76 -16.32 35.99
N ASP A 77 18.78 -16.12 36.82
CA ASP A 77 19.66 -17.16 37.34
C ASP A 77 19.00 -18.05 38.42
N GLY A 78 17.76 -17.75 38.84
CA GLY A 78 17.08 -18.46 39.92
C GLY A 78 17.62 -18.17 41.34
N LYS A 79 18.43 -17.12 41.49
CA LYS A 79 19.00 -16.64 42.78
C LYS A 79 18.09 -15.61 43.44
N LEU A 80 16.83 -15.98 43.65
CA LEU A 80 15.77 -15.09 44.11
C LEU A 80 16.08 -14.40 45.46
N PHE A 81 16.70 -15.08 46.42
CA PHE A 81 17.06 -14.48 47.71
C PHE A 81 18.15 -13.41 47.55
N LYS A 82 19.11 -13.61 46.64
CA LYS A 82 20.15 -12.63 46.33
C LYS A 82 19.55 -11.39 45.63
N ALA A 83 18.66 -11.61 44.67
CA ALA A 83 17.89 -10.54 44.03
C ALA A 83 17.10 -9.73 45.07
N TYR A 84 16.43 -10.40 46.00
CA TYR A 84 15.69 -9.74 47.07
C TYR A 84 16.61 -8.94 48.01
N ASN A 85 17.79 -9.45 48.36
CA ASN A 85 18.76 -8.71 49.18
C ASN A 85 19.24 -7.42 48.51
N ASN A 86 19.54 -7.47 47.20
CA ASN A 86 19.92 -6.29 46.44
C ASN A 86 18.76 -5.28 46.34
N PHE A 87 17.53 -5.76 46.12
CA PHE A 87 16.33 -4.92 46.20
C PHE A 87 16.19 -4.22 47.57
N ILE A 88 16.37 -4.94 48.68
CA ILE A 88 16.28 -4.36 50.03
C ILE A 88 17.39 -3.34 50.30
N LYS A 89 18.62 -3.58 49.83
CA LYS A 89 19.70 -2.58 49.91
C LYS A 89 19.30 -1.29 49.20
N TYR A 90 18.72 -1.40 48.00
CA TYR A 90 18.26 -0.25 47.22
C TYR A 90 17.08 0.48 47.88
N GLU A 91 16.08 -0.26 48.35
CA GLU A 91 14.93 0.28 49.08
C GLU A 91 15.36 0.99 50.37
N LYS A 92 16.31 0.41 51.11
CA LYS A 92 16.86 1.00 52.33
C LYS A 92 17.60 2.29 52.04
N CYS A 93 18.47 2.33 51.02
CA CYS A 93 19.17 3.53 50.60
C CYS A 93 18.17 4.67 50.28
N ARG A 94 17.12 4.38 49.49
CA ARG A 94 16.04 5.33 49.21
C ARG A 94 15.40 5.86 50.49
N ASN A 95 15.00 4.98 51.39
CA ASN A 95 14.29 5.36 52.62
C ASN A 95 15.18 6.17 53.58
N ASP A 96 16.45 5.78 53.72
CA ASP A 96 17.43 6.51 54.54
C ASP A 96 17.70 7.92 53.97
N LEU A 97 17.74 8.07 52.64
CA LEU A 97 17.83 9.39 51.99
C LEU A 97 16.57 10.23 52.21
N LEU A 98 15.38 9.65 52.08
CA LEU A 98 14.10 10.33 52.35
C LEU A 98 13.96 10.78 53.81
N GLU A 99 14.60 10.09 54.76
CA GLU A 99 14.66 10.51 56.17
C GLU A 99 15.57 11.72 56.39
N LEU A 100 16.62 11.87 55.56
CA LEU A 100 17.56 12.99 55.62
C LEU A 100 17.11 14.20 54.81
N ALA A 101 16.21 14.02 53.86
CA ALA A 101 15.61 15.07 53.05
C ALA A 101 14.76 16.01 53.92
N ASP A 102 14.84 17.31 53.67
CA ASP A 102 13.99 18.26 54.37
C ASP A 102 12.53 18.07 53.92
N SER A 103 11.56 18.56 54.68
CA SER A 103 10.12 18.46 54.32
C SER A 103 9.72 19.28 53.09
N ASP A 104 10.69 19.73 52.29
CA ASP A 104 10.45 20.36 51.00
C ASP A 104 9.94 19.28 50.03
N TYR A 105 8.71 19.46 49.56
CA TYR A 105 8.02 18.50 48.70
C TYR A 105 8.84 18.17 47.44
N ASN A 106 9.63 19.13 46.94
CA ASN A 106 10.44 18.97 45.74
C ASN A 106 11.63 18.00 45.89
N GLU A 107 12.29 17.97 47.05
CA GLU A 107 13.44 17.07 47.29
C GLU A 107 12.96 15.62 47.43
N HIS A 108 11.86 15.43 48.16
CA HIS A 108 11.20 14.13 48.34
C HIS A 108 10.70 13.53 47.02
N ASP A 109 10.05 14.34 46.18
CA ASP A 109 9.53 13.88 44.88
C ASP A 109 10.66 13.53 43.91
N PHE A 110 11.74 14.31 43.90
CA PHE A 110 12.92 14.04 43.07
C PHE A 110 13.61 12.72 43.45
N ILE A 111 13.84 12.50 44.76
CA ILE A 111 14.41 11.23 45.25
C ILE A 111 13.46 10.08 44.93
N THR A 112 12.16 10.24 45.17
CA THR A 112 11.17 9.18 44.90
C THR A 112 11.13 8.82 43.41
N GLY A 113 11.17 9.82 42.52
CA GLY A 113 11.21 9.64 41.08
C GLY A 113 12.49 8.94 40.60
N TYR A 114 13.64 9.26 41.19
CA TYR A 114 14.90 8.60 40.87
C TYR A 114 14.90 7.11 41.25
N PHE A 115 14.27 6.75 42.37
CA PHE A 115 14.16 5.37 42.87
C PHE A 115 12.86 4.67 42.44
N ILE A 116 12.25 5.05 41.32
CA ILE A 116 11.01 4.43 40.82
C ILE A 116 11.16 2.91 40.57
N ASP A 117 12.37 2.47 40.21
CA ASP A 117 12.70 1.07 39.97
C ASP A 117 12.54 0.19 41.21
N VAL A 118 12.56 0.75 42.43
CA VAL A 118 12.29 -0.02 43.66
C VAL A 118 10.94 -0.72 43.58
N GLU A 119 9.91 -0.03 43.08
CA GLU A 119 8.56 -0.60 42.99
C GLU A 119 8.42 -1.58 41.83
N LEU A 120 9.11 -1.33 40.72
CA LEU A 120 9.18 -2.27 39.60
C LEU A 120 9.87 -3.57 40.01
N MET A 121 10.99 -3.49 40.72
CA MET A 121 11.69 -4.66 41.25
C MET A 121 10.86 -5.43 42.27
N ALA A 122 10.18 -4.73 43.18
CA ALA A 122 9.27 -5.36 44.14
C ALA A 122 8.14 -6.13 43.43
N ALA A 123 7.54 -5.54 42.39
CA ALA A 123 6.51 -6.21 41.59
C ALA A 123 7.07 -7.44 40.86
N GLN A 124 8.23 -7.31 40.21
CA GLN A 124 8.89 -8.42 39.50
C GLN A 124 9.21 -9.59 40.43
N ILE A 125 9.79 -9.32 41.60
CA ILE A 125 10.10 -10.36 42.60
C ILE A 125 8.80 -11.04 43.08
N ARG A 126 7.77 -10.25 43.41
CA ARG A 126 6.47 -10.77 43.83
C ARG A 126 5.84 -11.65 42.76
N ASP A 127 5.88 -11.23 41.49
CA ASP A 127 5.25 -11.96 40.38
C ASP A 127 6.01 -13.27 40.06
N VAL A 128 7.33 -13.28 40.22
CA VAL A 128 8.16 -14.50 40.13
C VAL A 128 7.84 -15.46 41.27
N ILE A 129 7.72 -14.96 42.51
CA ILE A 129 7.27 -15.76 43.66
C ILE A 129 5.89 -16.36 43.38
N GLY A 130 4.94 -15.53 42.92
CA GLY A 130 3.58 -15.96 42.61
C GLY A 130 3.54 -17.04 41.53
N SER A 131 4.28 -16.86 40.44
CA SER A 131 4.38 -17.83 39.33
C SER A 131 4.99 -19.16 39.78
N THR A 132 6.05 -19.08 40.59
CA THR A 132 6.72 -20.26 41.17
C THR A 132 5.76 -21.01 42.10
N LEU A 133 5.04 -20.31 42.99
CA LEU A 133 4.06 -20.92 43.90
C LEU A 133 2.81 -21.45 43.18
N PHE A 134 2.47 -20.94 42.00
CA PHE A 134 1.37 -21.44 41.18
C PHE A 134 1.72 -22.72 40.39
N GLY A 135 3.00 -22.95 40.11
CA GLY A 135 3.50 -24.12 39.38
C GLY A 135 3.83 -23.88 37.90
N ASN A 136 3.93 -22.61 37.47
CA ASN A 136 4.44 -22.27 36.14
C ASN A 136 5.95 -21.96 36.27
N ALA A 137 6.78 -23.00 36.30
CA ALA A 137 8.23 -22.79 36.27
C ALA A 137 8.65 -22.20 34.91
N ILE A 138 9.49 -21.17 34.94
CA ILE A 138 10.16 -20.59 33.78
C ILE A 138 10.86 -21.73 33.03
N ASN A 139 10.51 -21.94 31.76
CA ASN A 139 11.25 -22.83 30.87
C ASN A 139 12.72 -22.40 30.86
N SER A 140 13.57 -23.14 31.57
CA SER A 140 15.02 -23.08 31.38
C SER A 140 15.30 -23.57 29.96
N VAL A 141 15.60 -22.63 29.06
CA VAL A 141 16.17 -22.95 27.75
C VAL A 141 17.57 -23.53 28.01
N ARG A 142 17.67 -24.84 28.11
CA ARG A 142 18.94 -25.55 28.00
C ARG A 142 19.32 -25.58 26.52
N ASN A 143 20.35 -24.80 26.18
CA ASN A 143 21.10 -24.97 24.94
C ASN A 143 21.75 -26.36 24.90
N GLY A 144 21.89 -26.85 23.67
CA GLY A 144 22.02 -28.27 23.35
C GLY A 144 23.28 -28.96 23.80
N ASP A 145 23.16 -30.28 23.91
CA ASP A 145 24.09 -31.21 23.28
C ASP A 145 23.33 -32.50 22.93
N ASN A 146 23.39 -32.85 21.65
CA ASN A 146 22.81 -34.06 21.09
C ASN A 146 23.60 -35.27 21.57
N ASN A 147 22.92 -36.32 22.03
CA ASN A 147 23.29 -37.69 21.69
C ASN A 147 22.09 -38.63 21.88
N GLU A 148 21.86 -39.39 20.82
CA GLU A 148 20.83 -40.41 20.64
C GLU A 148 21.10 -41.62 21.55
N ASN A 149 20.04 -42.18 22.15
CA ASN A 149 19.52 -43.52 21.87
C ASN A 149 18.59 -44.02 22.99
N ASP A 150 17.70 -44.91 22.54
CA ASP A 150 16.85 -45.86 23.27
C ASP A 150 15.38 -45.46 23.53
N ASP A 151 14.55 -46.15 22.75
CA ASP A 151 13.14 -46.43 22.93
C ASP A 151 12.85 -46.94 24.35
N ASP A 152 11.86 -46.35 25.06
CA ASP A 152 10.61 -47.03 25.43
C ASP A 152 9.73 -46.09 26.30
N ASP A 153 8.44 -46.11 25.99
CA ASP A 153 7.26 -45.77 26.79
C ASP A 153 7.14 -44.48 27.65
N SER A 154 5.91 -43.95 27.71
CA SER A 154 5.44 -42.81 28.54
C SER A 154 5.70 -41.39 28.03
N ARG A 155 4.69 -40.82 27.35
CA ARG A 155 4.48 -39.36 27.28
C ARG A 155 4.07 -38.83 28.67
N HIS A 156 5.01 -38.72 29.59
CA HIS A 156 4.87 -37.82 30.72
C HIS A 156 5.30 -36.42 30.28
N VAL A 157 4.33 -35.54 30.06
CA VAL A 157 4.55 -34.09 30.11
C VAL A 157 4.96 -33.78 31.55
N GLY A 158 6.27 -33.80 31.82
CA GLY A 158 6.84 -33.47 33.11
C GLY A 158 6.61 -31.99 33.40
N PHE A 159 5.54 -31.69 34.16
CA PHE A 159 5.44 -30.43 34.88
C PHE A 159 6.61 -30.37 35.85
N GLY A 160 7.59 -29.50 35.57
CA GLY A 160 8.83 -29.41 36.34
C GLY A 160 8.56 -29.16 37.82
N ASP A 161 9.08 -30.04 38.67
CA ASP A 161 9.10 -29.87 40.12
C ASP A 161 9.78 -28.54 40.49
N ILE A 162 9.15 -27.77 41.37
CA ILE A 162 9.77 -26.58 41.96
C ILE A 162 10.95 -27.07 42.82
N SER A 163 12.17 -26.62 42.51
CA SER A 163 13.36 -26.99 43.29
C SER A 163 13.18 -26.63 44.76
N TYR A 164 13.49 -27.58 45.66
CA TYR A 164 13.47 -27.39 47.12
C TYR A 164 14.28 -26.16 47.54
N ASP A 165 15.39 -25.88 46.84
CA ASP A 165 16.21 -24.68 47.08
C ASP A 165 15.43 -23.38 46.80
N THR A 166 14.71 -23.31 45.68
CA THR A 166 13.87 -22.15 45.34
C THR A 166 12.76 -21.93 46.37
N MET A 167 12.16 -23.01 46.89
CA MET A 167 11.16 -22.91 47.96
C MET A 167 11.75 -22.35 49.26
N GLN A 168 12.95 -22.80 49.65
CA GLN A 168 13.65 -22.29 50.83
C GLN A 168 14.01 -20.81 50.68
N GLN A 169 14.39 -20.37 49.48
CA GLN A 169 14.61 -18.96 49.18
C GLN A 169 13.32 -18.14 49.37
N ILE A 170 12.17 -18.61 48.85
CA ILE A 170 10.87 -17.92 48.98
C ILE A 170 10.44 -17.80 50.45
N LEU A 171 10.57 -18.87 51.25
CA LEU A 171 10.22 -18.83 52.67
C LEU A 171 11.03 -17.77 53.42
N LYS A 172 12.35 -17.71 53.17
CA LYS A 172 13.23 -16.69 53.76
C LYS A 172 12.84 -15.27 53.38
N ILE A 173 12.48 -15.04 52.11
CA ILE A 173 12.03 -13.73 51.62
C ILE A 173 10.77 -13.29 52.38
N ILE A 174 9.77 -14.16 52.48
CA ILE A 174 8.48 -13.82 53.09
C ILE A 174 8.61 -13.58 54.59
N GLU A 175 9.39 -14.40 55.29
CA GLU A 175 9.64 -14.21 56.72
C GLU A 175 10.32 -12.85 56.98
N TYR A 176 11.32 -12.52 56.15
CA TYR A 176 12.03 -11.26 56.28
C TYR A 176 11.16 -10.05 55.91
N ASP A 177 10.40 -10.13 54.82
CA ASP A 177 9.51 -9.03 54.40
C ASP A 177 8.42 -8.75 55.46
N ALA A 178 7.86 -9.80 56.05
CA ALA A 178 6.89 -9.67 57.15
C ALA A 178 7.51 -9.00 58.39
N LYS A 179 8.80 -9.25 58.66
CA LYS A 179 9.53 -8.58 59.73
C LYS A 179 9.75 -7.10 59.43
N LEU A 180 10.12 -6.74 58.19
CA LEU A 180 10.27 -5.35 57.78
C LEU A 180 8.94 -4.58 57.83
N ASP A 181 7.83 -5.22 57.48
CA ASP A 181 6.48 -4.66 57.61
C ASP A 181 6.11 -4.43 59.08
N ALA A 182 6.42 -5.38 59.98
CA ALA A 182 6.21 -5.22 61.42
C ALA A 182 7.10 -4.13 62.04
N ASP A 183 8.37 -4.04 61.63
CA ASP A 183 9.30 -2.99 62.06
C ASP A 183 8.80 -1.60 61.59
N ASN A 184 8.25 -1.50 60.38
CA ASN A 184 7.63 -0.29 59.86
C ASN A 184 6.38 0.12 60.66
N GLU A 185 5.50 -0.83 61.00
CA GLU A 185 4.35 -0.54 61.88
C GLU A 185 4.78 -0.03 63.26
N MET A 186 5.81 -0.65 63.85
CA MET A 186 6.36 -0.22 65.13
C MET A 186 7.00 1.17 65.05
N ARG A 187 7.61 1.52 63.91
CA ARG A 187 8.13 2.85 63.62
C ARG A 187 7.02 3.89 63.57
N ILE A 188 5.92 3.61 62.84
CA ILE A 188 4.74 4.48 62.76
C ILE A 188 4.11 4.67 64.16
N LYS A 189 3.98 3.60 64.95
CA LYS A 189 3.47 3.65 66.33
C LYS A 189 4.34 4.52 67.26
N LYS A 190 5.64 4.67 66.96
CA LYS A 190 6.57 5.56 67.68
C LYS A 190 6.53 7.02 67.19
N GLY A 191 5.63 7.37 66.27
CA GLY A 191 5.49 8.72 65.74
C GLY A 191 6.51 9.11 64.67
N LEU A 192 7.31 8.15 64.18
CA LEU A 192 8.24 8.36 63.07
C LEU A 192 7.52 8.16 61.72
N LYS A 193 8.00 8.83 60.67
CA LYS A 193 7.49 8.65 59.29
C LYS A 193 7.69 7.18 58.86
N GLY A 194 6.64 6.58 58.31
CA GLY A 194 6.68 5.21 57.78
C GLY A 194 7.49 5.14 56.48
N PHE A 195 8.02 3.96 56.20
CA PHE A 195 8.69 3.67 54.94
C PHE A 195 7.71 3.66 53.77
N LEU A 196 8.16 4.21 52.64
CA LEU A 196 7.34 4.33 51.43
C LEU A 196 6.94 2.94 50.92
N ASN A 197 5.66 2.77 50.59
CA ASN A 197 5.05 1.55 50.07
C ASN A 197 5.17 0.30 50.98
N ARG A 198 5.27 0.49 52.29
CA ARG A 198 5.12 -0.56 53.30
C ARG A 198 3.88 -0.32 54.19
N PRO A 199 3.15 -1.38 54.63
CA PRO A 199 3.47 -2.79 54.46
C PRO A 199 3.15 -3.34 53.06
N ARG A 200 3.99 -4.27 52.56
CA ARG A 200 3.81 -4.92 51.25
C ARG A 200 2.92 -6.16 51.31
N ASN A 201 2.75 -6.76 52.49
CA ASN A 201 1.84 -7.89 52.74
C ASN A 201 2.11 -9.15 51.88
N TRP A 202 3.37 -9.41 51.50
CA TRP A 202 3.72 -10.56 50.64
C TRP A 202 3.35 -11.90 51.27
N ARG A 203 3.38 -12.03 52.60
CA ARG A 203 2.89 -13.22 53.33
C ARG A 203 1.43 -13.53 53.02
N ASN A 204 0.55 -12.53 53.09
CA ASN A 204 -0.88 -12.70 52.80
C ASN A 204 -1.11 -13.02 51.32
N HIS A 205 -0.37 -12.36 50.43
CA HIS A 205 -0.41 -12.65 49.00
C HIS A 205 -0.06 -14.11 48.70
N CYS A 206 1.04 -14.62 49.27
CA CYS A 206 1.46 -16.01 49.08
C CYS A 206 0.48 -17.01 49.71
N MET A 207 -0.03 -16.72 50.91
CA MET A 207 -1.05 -17.56 51.58
C MET A 207 -2.31 -17.69 50.74
N ASN A 208 -2.76 -16.60 50.10
CA ASN A 208 -3.92 -16.63 49.21
C ASN A 208 -3.66 -17.49 47.96
N ILE A 209 -2.49 -17.37 47.34
CA ILE A 209 -2.10 -18.20 46.18
C ILE A 209 -2.08 -19.69 46.56
N LEU A 210 -1.49 -20.03 47.71
CA LEU A 210 -1.40 -21.41 48.19
C LEU A 210 -2.79 -21.97 48.57
N ALA A 211 -3.64 -21.17 49.21
CA ALA A 211 -5.00 -21.54 49.55
C ALA A 211 -5.87 -21.77 48.30
N ASP A 212 -5.72 -20.94 47.28
CA ASP A 212 -6.44 -21.06 46.00
C ASP A 212 -5.95 -22.28 45.20
N ARG A 213 -4.66 -22.61 45.27
CA ARG A 213 -4.09 -23.83 44.71
C ARG A 213 -4.64 -25.09 45.40
N LEU A 214 -4.76 -25.08 46.72
CA LEU A 214 -5.38 -26.17 47.50
C LEU A 214 -6.87 -26.36 47.14
N ARG A 215 -7.60 -25.28 46.85
CA ARG A 215 -9.01 -25.35 46.40
C ARG A 215 -9.16 -25.95 45.00
N ARG A 216 -8.18 -25.75 44.11
CA ARG A 216 -8.23 -26.20 42.70
C ARG A 216 -7.81 -27.66 42.45
N GLY A 217 -7.40 -28.40 43.49
CA GLY A 217 -7.25 -29.85 43.39
C GLY A 217 -6.19 -30.36 42.41
N ILE A 218 -4.99 -29.76 42.37
CA ILE A 218 -3.88 -30.17 41.50
C ILE A 218 -2.91 -31.10 42.28
N GLN A 219 -2.69 -32.32 41.76
CA GLN A 219 -1.74 -33.41 42.13
C GLN A 219 -1.41 -33.67 43.63
N GLU A 220 -1.41 -34.94 44.03
CA GLU A 220 -1.25 -35.41 45.42
C GLU A 220 0.14 -35.14 46.04
N GLN A 221 1.21 -35.16 45.23
CA GLN A 221 2.58 -34.83 45.66
C GLN A 221 2.74 -33.33 45.95
N PHE A 222 2.21 -32.46 45.09
CA PHE A 222 2.19 -31.01 45.31
C PHE A 222 1.34 -30.61 46.51
N ARG A 223 0.25 -31.34 46.79
CA ARG A 223 -0.60 -31.12 47.97
C ARG A 223 0.19 -31.27 49.27
N THR A 224 1.15 -32.18 49.31
CA THR A 224 1.98 -32.44 50.50
C THR A 224 2.98 -31.29 50.73
N SER A 225 3.72 -30.87 49.70
CA SER A 225 4.64 -29.71 49.78
C SER A 225 3.90 -28.40 50.08
N THR A 226 2.75 -28.17 49.44
CA THR A 226 1.90 -26.99 49.67
C THR A 226 1.35 -26.97 51.10
N LYS A 227 0.95 -28.12 51.63
CA LYS A 227 0.47 -28.27 53.00
C LYS A 227 1.60 -28.06 54.02
N GLN A 228 2.80 -28.59 53.76
CA GLN A 228 3.97 -28.39 54.61
C GLN A 228 4.41 -26.92 54.65
N ILE A 229 4.33 -26.20 53.53
CA ILE A 229 4.57 -24.75 53.47
C ILE A 229 3.51 -23.97 54.25
N LEU A 230 2.24 -24.34 54.12
CA LEU A 230 1.14 -23.73 54.87
C LEU A 230 1.32 -23.97 56.38
N GLU A 231 1.72 -25.18 56.77
CA GLU A 231 2.06 -25.54 58.15
C GLU A 231 3.25 -24.72 58.65
N ASN A 232 4.34 -24.61 57.89
CA ASN A 232 5.47 -23.73 58.22
C ASN A 232 5.05 -22.26 58.39
N PHE A 233 4.14 -21.75 57.53
CA PHE A 233 3.60 -20.39 57.68
C PHE A 233 2.68 -20.24 58.88
N MET A 234 2.02 -21.29 59.36
CA MET A 234 1.18 -21.28 60.56
C MET A 234 1.99 -21.49 61.85
N GLU A 235 3.07 -22.26 61.79
CA GLU A 235 3.94 -22.61 62.93
C GLU A 235 4.99 -21.52 63.23
N ASN A 236 5.52 -20.80 62.22
CA ASN A 236 6.45 -19.67 62.42
C ASN A 236 5.73 -18.37 62.80
N ASN A 237 5.03 -18.39 63.94
CA ASN A 237 4.54 -17.18 64.64
C ASN A 237 5.53 -16.66 65.71
N GLY A 238 6.70 -17.30 65.88
CA GLY A 238 7.75 -16.89 66.82
C GLY A 238 9.14 -16.83 66.16
N CYS A 239 9.67 -15.62 65.96
CA CYS A 239 10.93 -15.37 65.26
C CYS A 239 12.16 -15.59 66.19
N LYS A 240 13.00 -16.58 65.88
CA LYS A 240 14.42 -16.64 66.28
C LYS A 240 15.27 -17.17 65.11
N SER A 241 15.61 -16.30 64.17
CA SER A 241 16.74 -16.51 63.27
C SER A 241 17.61 -15.25 63.24
N ASP A 242 18.93 -15.42 63.23
CA ASP A 242 19.91 -14.32 63.28
C ASP A 242 19.87 -13.44 62.01
N VAL A 243 19.20 -12.30 62.10
CA VAL A 243 18.98 -11.32 61.01
C VAL A 243 20.19 -10.37 60.83
N LYS A 244 21.41 -10.81 61.17
CA LYS A 244 22.58 -9.90 61.19
C LYS A 244 23.19 -9.62 59.81
N ASN A 245 23.01 -10.48 58.82
CA ASN A 245 23.82 -10.47 57.58
C ASN A 245 23.20 -9.72 56.37
N MET A 246 22.23 -8.83 56.55
CA MET A 246 21.54 -8.14 55.44
C MET A 246 21.42 -6.62 55.63
N ARG A 247 22.17 -6.06 56.59
CA ARG A 247 22.35 -4.60 56.67
C ARG A 247 23.40 -4.22 55.62
N ILE A 248 23.33 -2.98 55.12
CA ILE A 248 24.52 -2.34 54.53
C ILE A 248 25.57 -2.35 55.65
N GLU A 249 26.53 -3.28 55.58
CA GLU A 249 27.59 -3.51 56.58
C GLU A 249 28.69 -2.45 56.46
N HIS A 250 28.28 -1.19 56.40
CA HIS A 250 29.20 -0.07 56.49
C HIS A 250 29.25 0.42 57.93
N ASP A 251 30.42 0.90 58.35
CA ASP A 251 30.57 1.55 59.64
C ASP A 251 29.51 2.67 59.74
N THR A 252 28.65 2.63 60.76
CA THR A 252 27.41 3.43 60.81
C THR A 252 27.64 4.94 60.62
N ALA A 253 28.84 5.41 60.95
CA ALA A 253 29.29 6.79 60.72
C ALA A 253 29.70 7.05 59.25
N ALA A 254 30.50 6.17 58.64
CA ALA A 254 30.93 6.28 57.24
C ALA A 254 29.74 6.23 56.28
N TYR A 255 28.80 5.30 56.48
CA TYR A 255 27.56 5.21 55.71
C TYR A 255 26.73 6.51 55.79
N ARG A 256 26.69 7.13 56.98
CA ARG A 256 25.95 8.38 57.18
C ARG A 256 26.63 9.56 56.48
N GLU A 257 27.97 9.61 56.46
CA GLU A 257 28.71 10.62 55.70
C GLU A 257 28.51 10.48 54.19
N GLU A 258 28.51 9.25 53.67
CA GLU A 258 28.22 8.96 52.27
C GLU A 258 26.79 9.36 51.88
N LEU A 259 25.79 9.04 52.72
CA LEU A 259 24.41 9.47 52.52
C LEU A 259 24.26 11.00 52.52
N LEU A 260 24.99 11.72 53.38
CA LEU A 260 24.98 13.19 53.39
C LEU A 260 25.63 13.77 52.13
N ALA A 261 26.74 13.20 51.67
CA ALA A 261 27.36 13.57 50.40
C ALA A 261 26.42 13.30 49.22
N MET A 262 25.70 12.19 49.25
CA MET A 262 24.74 11.80 48.23
C MET A 262 23.52 12.73 48.21
N ARG A 263 22.97 13.10 49.38
CA ARG A 263 21.93 14.12 49.49
C ARG A 263 22.37 15.44 48.83
N LYS A 264 23.60 15.88 49.10
CA LYS A 264 24.16 17.08 48.47
C LYS A 264 24.20 16.95 46.94
N TYR A 265 24.61 15.80 46.41
CA TYR A 265 24.58 15.56 44.96
C TYR A 265 23.16 15.52 44.38
N PHE A 266 22.17 14.95 45.09
CA PHE A 266 20.76 15.02 44.68
C PHE A 266 20.27 16.47 44.56
N GLN A 267 20.56 17.31 45.56
CA GLN A 267 20.20 18.74 45.55
C GLN A 267 20.90 19.49 44.41
N GLU A 268 22.21 19.25 44.22
CA GLU A 268 22.95 19.85 43.11
C GLU A 268 22.41 19.40 41.75
N THR A 269 22.12 18.10 41.56
CA THR A 269 21.53 17.59 40.32
C THR A 269 20.18 18.24 40.05
N GLN A 270 19.30 18.32 41.04
CA GLN A 270 18.00 18.96 40.92
C GLN A 270 18.14 20.45 40.55
N GLN A 271 19.04 21.18 41.20
CA GLN A 271 19.31 22.59 40.88
C GLN A 271 19.87 22.78 39.47
N ARG A 272 20.73 21.87 39.00
CA ARG A 272 21.25 21.94 37.62
C ARG A 272 20.18 21.59 36.59
N GLU A 273 19.29 20.65 36.91
CA GLU A 273 18.16 20.27 36.06
C GLU A 273 17.18 21.43 35.88
N THR A 274 16.78 22.07 36.99
CA THR A 274 15.88 23.23 36.95
C THR A 274 16.53 24.40 36.23
N TYR A 275 17.81 24.68 36.50
CA TYR A 275 18.55 25.73 35.80
C TYR A 275 18.65 25.49 34.29
N PHE A 276 18.97 24.28 33.85
CA PHE A 276 18.97 23.93 32.43
C PHE A 276 17.58 24.12 31.82
N SER A 277 16.55 23.62 32.51
CA SER A 277 15.15 23.69 32.08
C SER A 277 14.66 25.14 31.92
N GLU A 278 15.10 26.05 32.79
CA GLU A 278 14.81 27.48 32.69
C GLU A 278 15.49 28.13 31.49
N ILE A 279 16.76 27.80 31.23
CA ILE A 279 17.48 28.31 30.05
C ILE A 279 16.83 27.77 28.78
N LEU A 280 16.51 26.48 28.72
CA LEU A 280 15.83 25.87 27.57
C LEU A 280 14.49 26.55 27.29
N ARG A 281 13.68 26.77 28.33
CA ARG A 281 12.41 27.51 28.21
C ARG A 281 12.65 28.93 27.69
N GLY A 282 13.62 29.64 28.25
CA GLY A 282 14.00 30.98 27.81
C GLY A 282 14.45 31.00 26.35
N PHE A 283 15.24 30.02 25.93
CA PHE A 283 15.74 29.89 24.55
C PHE A 283 14.60 29.65 23.54
N LEU A 284 13.66 28.75 23.86
CA LEU A 284 12.51 28.48 23.00
C LEU A 284 11.51 29.66 22.97
N GLN A 285 11.40 30.43 24.05
CA GLN A 285 10.52 31.60 24.17
C GLN A 285 11.14 32.89 23.63
N ALA A 286 12.46 33.06 23.63
CA ALA A 286 13.13 34.29 23.23
C ALA A 286 12.77 34.74 21.80
N GLU A 287 12.57 33.77 20.91
CA GLU A 287 12.14 34.03 19.54
C GLU A 287 10.66 33.74 19.30
N ASN A 288 9.87 33.43 20.34
CA ASN A 288 8.47 33.00 20.22
C ASN A 288 8.28 31.98 19.10
N VAL A 289 9.20 31.00 18.97
CA VAL A 289 9.30 30.12 17.79
C VAL A 289 7.98 29.41 17.51
N PHE A 290 7.32 28.93 18.55
CA PHE A 290 6.04 28.23 18.47
C PHE A 290 4.88 29.16 18.06
N GLU A 291 4.78 30.35 18.65
CA GLU A 291 3.73 31.32 18.30
C GLU A 291 3.91 31.84 16.88
N GLN A 292 5.15 32.16 16.50
CA GLN A 292 5.49 32.57 15.13
C GLN A 292 5.17 31.47 14.12
N ALA A 293 5.55 30.22 14.38
CA ALA A 293 5.23 29.09 13.51
C ALA A 293 3.70 28.93 13.35
N SER A 294 2.94 28.98 14.45
CA SER A 294 1.48 28.89 14.40
C SER A 294 0.85 30.06 13.63
N ASN A 295 1.35 31.29 13.81
CA ASN A 295 0.88 32.47 13.09
C ASN A 295 1.21 32.41 11.59
N HIS A 296 2.40 31.90 11.23
CA HIS A 296 2.79 31.70 9.84
C HIS A 296 1.89 30.67 9.15
N ILE A 297 1.55 29.57 9.82
CA ILE A 297 0.58 28.57 9.30
C ILE A 297 -0.79 29.22 9.09
N ALA A 298 -1.30 29.96 10.09
CA ALA A 298 -2.59 30.64 9.98
C ALA A 298 -2.64 31.66 8.82
N ASN A 299 -1.52 32.31 8.53
CA ASN A 299 -1.38 33.26 7.43
C ASN A 299 -0.98 32.60 6.10
N CYS A 300 -1.01 31.26 5.98
CA CYS A 300 -0.60 30.51 4.79
C CYS A 300 0.86 30.75 4.34
N ASN A 301 1.74 31.25 5.21
CA ASN A 301 3.17 31.36 4.94
C ASN A 301 3.87 30.08 5.41
N LEU A 302 3.72 29.02 4.62
CA LEU A 302 4.23 27.68 4.99
C LEU A 302 5.76 27.61 5.03
N LEU A 303 6.45 28.45 4.24
CA LEU A 303 7.91 28.49 4.21
C LEU A 303 8.50 28.98 5.54
N ALA A 304 8.03 30.14 6.02
CA ALA A 304 8.46 30.69 7.29
C ALA A 304 8.06 29.79 8.48
N ALA A 305 6.89 29.13 8.39
CA ALA A 305 6.48 28.15 9.39
C ALA A 305 7.46 26.95 9.44
N LEU A 306 7.82 26.40 8.28
CA LEU A 306 8.75 25.28 8.19
C LEU A 306 10.14 25.63 8.74
N GLU A 307 10.66 26.82 8.46
CA GLU A 307 11.96 27.27 9.01
C GLU A 307 11.95 27.26 10.54
N LYS A 308 10.88 27.79 11.15
CA LYS A 308 10.74 27.85 12.62
C LYS A 308 10.59 26.45 13.22
N LEU A 309 9.81 25.58 12.58
CA LEU A 309 9.66 24.18 12.99
C LEU A 309 10.99 23.43 12.93
N LEU A 310 11.73 23.54 11.82
CA LEU A 310 13.04 22.90 11.66
C LEU A 310 14.07 23.44 12.65
N LYS A 311 14.02 24.74 12.98
CA LYS A 311 14.90 25.32 14.01
C LYS A 311 14.65 24.69 15.38
N ALA A 312 13.38 24.59 15.81
CA ALA A 312 13.04 23.93 17.06
C ALA A 312 13.45 22.44 17.06
N GLU A 313 13.21 21.76 15.94
CA GLU A 313 13.55 20.35 15.74
C GLU A 313 15.07 20.12 15.78
N SER A 314 15.84 21.02 15.19
CA SER A 314 17.31 20.99 15.23
C SER A 314 17.83 21.04 16.66
N VAL A 315 17.28 21.93 17.48
CA VAL A 315 17.65 22.03 18.90
C VAL A 315 17.35 20.70 19.61
N ARG A 316 16.16 20.12 19.37
CA ARG A 316 15.79 18.81 19.94
C ARG A 316 16.79 17.73 19.57
N PHE A 317 17.09 17.62 18.27
CA PHE A 317 18.01 16.61 17.74
C PHE A 317 19.41 16.76 18.34
N HIS A 318 19.98 17.97 18.40
CA HIS A 318 21.33 18.17 18.95
C HIS A 318 21.41 17.89 20.45
N LEU A 319 20.37 18.22 21.22
CA LEU A 319 20.30 17.88 22.65
C LEU A 319 20.23 16.36 22.86
N LEU A 320 19.48 15.65 22.03
CA LEU A 320 19.41 14.18 22.05
C LEU A 320 20.74 13.54 21.61
N ALA A 321 21.40 14.08 20.59
CA ALA A 321 22.73 13.62 20.17
C ALA A 321 23.79 13.85 21.25
N PHE A 322 23.71 14.97 21.97
CA PHE A 322 24.54 15.18 23.15
C PHE A 322 24.24 14.15 24.24
N ALA A 323 22.96 13.89 24.51
CA ALA A 323 22.53 12.89 25.49
C ALA A 323 23.05 11.48 25.16
N GLU A 324 22.96 11.07 23.90
CA GLU A 324 23.46 9.77 23.44
C GLU A 324 24.97 9.65 23.63
N SER A 325 25.74 10.70 23.31
CA SER A 325 27.20 10.69 23.52
C SER A 325 27.63 10.54 25.00
N HIS A 326 26.70 10.73 25.95
CA HIS A 326 26.91 10.56 27.38
C HIS A 326 26.14 9.38 27.98
N ASN A 327 25.54 8.50 27.16
CA ASN A 327 24.68 7.38 27.59
C ASN A 327 23.50 7.79 28.48
N ASP A 328 22.99 9.02 28.29
CA ASP A 328 21.95 9.63 29.12
C ASP A 328 20.65 9.96 28.34
N PHE A 329 20.50 9.38 27.14
CA PHE A 329 19.39 9.62 26.21
C PHE A 329 18.01 9.59 26.87
N ASN A 330 17.67 8.49 27.56
CA ASN A 330 16.34 8.29 28.14
C ASN A 330 15.97 9.34 29.20
N THR A 331 16.92 9.77 30.02
CA THR A 331 16.66 10.78 31.05
C THR A 331 16.46 12.15 30.41
N ILE A 332 17.35 12.54 29.51
CA ILE A 332 17.27 13.84 28.84
C ILE A 332 16.02 13.91 27.95
N TYR A 333 15.71 12.85 27.20
CA TYR A 333 14.49 12.80 26.40
C TYR A 333 13.22 13.03 27.23
N LYS A 334 13.09 12.38 28.40
CA LYS A 334 11.97 12.60 29.33
C LYS A 334 11.92 14.04 29.85
N MET A 335 13.06 14.65 30.10
CA MET A 335 13.16 16.06 30.51
C MET A 335 12.74 17.01 29.39
N LEU A 336 13.06 16.71 28.13
CA LEU A 336 12.72 17.56 26.98
C LEU A 336 11.24 17.46 26.58
N MET A 337 10.60 16.31 26.78
CA MET A 337 9.22 16.01 26.35
C MET A 337 8.20 17.15 26.58
N PRO A 338 8.06 17.73 27.80
CA PRO A 338 7.06 18.76 28.06
C PRO A 338 7.28 20.06 27.26
N TYR A 339 8.51 20.36 26.87
CA TYR A 339 8.85 21.58 26.14
C TYR A 339 8.55 21.47 24.64
N TYR A 340 8.48 20.24 24.13
CA TYR A 340 8.25 19.96 22.72
C TYR A 340 6.83 19.46 22.43
N GLU A 341 6.00 19.22 23.44
CA GLU A 341 4.57 18.92 23.23
C GLU A 341 3.85 20.00 22.37
N PRO A 342 4.06 21.32 22.59
CA PRO A 342 3.48 22.34 21.70
C PRO A 342 3.99 22.28 20.25
N LEU A 343 5.22 21.80 20.03
CA LEU A 343 5.78 21.63 18.68
C LEU A 343 4.97 20.59 17.89
N GLU A 344 4.60 19.50 18.56
CA GLU A 344 3.81 18.40 17.97
C GLU A 344 2.41 18.88 17.55
N GLU A 345 1.77 19.74 18.35
CA GLU A 345 0.49 20.35 17.99
C GLU A 345 0.60 21.24 16.75
N ILE A 346 1.71 21.98 16.61
CA ILE A 346 1.95 22.85 15.45
C ILE A 346 2.25 22.00 14.21
N TYR A 347 3.01 20.90 14.34
CA TYR A 347 3.17 19.94 13.25
C TYR A 347 1.83 19.37 12.80
N ALA A 348 0.91 19.02 13.72
CA ALA A 348 -0.42 18.56 13.36
C ALA A 348 -1.21 19.60 12.56
N LYS A 349 -1.13 20.89 12.93
CA LYS A 349 -1.72 22.00 12.16
C LYS A 349 -1.08 22.13 10.78
N PHE A 350 0.25 22.09 10.70
CA PHE A 350 0.97 22.13 9.42
C PHE A 350 0.57 20.98 8.49
N ILE A 351 0.48 19.76 9.03
CA ILE A 351 0.02 18.56 8.30
C ILE A 351 -1.41 18.75 7.78
N SER A 352 -2.28 19.40 8.54
CA SER A 352 -3.66 19.67 8.09
C SER A 352 -3.70 20.57 6.84
N GLU A 353 -2.84 21.59 6.78
CA GLU A 353 -2.65 22.43 5.59
C GLU A 353 -2.02 21.64 4.45
N VAL A 354 -0.97 20.85 4.72
CA VAL A 354 -0.35 19.96 3.72
C VAL A 354 -1.40 19.07 3.05
N LYS A 355 -2.29 18.46 3.83
CA LYS A 355 -3.39 17.62 3.32
C LYS A 355 -4.34 18.42 2.43
N TYR A 356 -4.66 19.66 2.79
CA TYR A 356 -5.54 20.51 1.98
C TYR A 356 -4.99 20.75 0.57
N TYR A 357 -3.72 21.13 0.44
CA TYR A 357 -3.06 21.34 -0.85
C TYR A 357 -2.84 20.04 -1.62
N CYS A 358 -2.42 18.95 -0.94
CA CYS A 358 -2.15 17.67 -1.61
C CYS A 358 -3.42 17.06 -2.21
N ASN A 359 -4.58 17.19 -1.54
CA ASN A 359 -5.88 16.78 -2.09
C ASN A 359 -6.27 17.50 -3.39
N ARG A 360 -5.73 18.72 -3.60
CA ARG A 360 -5.95 19.56 -4.77
C ARG A 360 -4.73 19.63 -5.70
N SER A 361 -3.72 18.80 -5.47
CA SER A 361 -2.41 18.88 -6.14
C SER A 361 -2.52 18.86 -7.66
N ILE A 362 -3.32 17.95 -8.23
CA ILE A 362 -3.54 17.84 -9.68
C ILE A 362 -4.16 19.12 -10.25
N ASP A 363 -5.19 19.64 -9.58
CA ASP A 363 -5.90 20.84 -10.01
C ASP A 363 -5.02 22.10 -9.87
N ILE A 364 -4.17 22.15 -8.83
CA ILE A 364 -3.17 23.21 -8.62
C ILE A 364 -2.09 23.18 -9.70
N MET A 365 -1.54 22.00 -10.02
CA MET A 365 -0.51 21.85 -11.07
C MET A 365 -1.02 22.29 -12.44
N ARG A 366 -2.30 22.00 -12.75
CA ARG A 366 -3.00 22.46 -13.96
C ARG A 366 -3.35 23.95 -13.92
N GLY A 367 -3.62 24.49 -12.73
CA GLY A 367 -4.08 25.86 -12.54
C GLY A 367 -3.08 26.92 -13.01
N LYS A 368 -3.55 28.15 -13.16
CA LYS A 368 -2.69 29.31 -13.50
C LYS A 368 -2.26 30.12 -12.29
N ASN A 369 -2.81 29.84 -11.11
CA ASN A 369 -2.50 30.60 -9.89
C ASN A 369 -1.10 30.23 -9.38
N SER A 370 -0.16 31.16 -9.57
CA SER A 370 1.24 31.03 -9.15
C SER A 370 1.39 30.83 -7.65
N GLU A 371 0.56 31.48 -6.83
CA GLU A 371 0.64 31.38 -5.37
C GLU A 371 0.30 29.97 -4.89
N THR A 372 -0.78 29.36 -5.39
CA THR A 372 -1.12 27.98 -5.00
C THR A 372 -0.09 26.95 -5.47
N LYS A 373 0.55 27.19 -6.63
CA LYS A 373 1.63 26.36 -7.15
C LYS A 373 2.87 26.48 -6.27
N ARG A 374 3.20 27.71 -5.85
CA ARG A 374 4.27 28.00 -4.90
C ARG A 374 4.06 27.27 -3.57
N GLN A 375 2.87 27.34 -2.99
CA GLN A 375 2.56 26.63 -1.73
C GLN A 375 2.70 25.10 -1.88
N LEU A 376 2.22 24.53 -2.99
CA LEU A 376 2.41 23.10 -3.27
C LEU A 376 3.88 22.73 -3.42
N GLU A 377 4.70 23.59 -4.04
CA GLU A 377 6.14 23.38 -4.15
C GLU A 377 6.80 23.34 -2.77
N ILE A 378 6.52 24.34 -1.92
CA ILE A 378 7.05 24.42 -0.55
C ILE A 378 6.70 23.15 0.22
N ILE A 379 5.47 22.65 0.09
CA ILE A 379 5.01 21.41 0.73
C ILE A 379 5.78 20.19 0.24
N LEU A 380 5.95 20.01 -1.07
CA LEU A 380 6.70 18.86 -1.60
C LEU A 380 8.17 18.90 -1.16
N ARG A 381 8.77 20.09 -1.08
CA ARG A 381 10.13 20.25 -0.56
C ARG A 381 10.17 19.97 0.95
N ALA A 382 9.19 20.44 1.72
CA ALA A 382 9.05 20.16 3.15
C ALA A 382 8.97 18.64 3.43
N VAL A 383 8.26 17.89 2.59
CA VAL A 383 8.15 16.44 2.66
C VAL A 383 9.50 15.74 2.45
N GLU A 384 10.28 16.20 1.47
CA GLU A 384 11.63 15.66 1.22
C GLU A 384 12.61 15.99 2.35
N ILE A 385 12.47 17.18 2.92
CA ILE A 385 13.21 17.62 4.10
C ILE A 385 12.87 16.72 5.30
N ASP A 386 11.58 16.50 5.56
CA ASP A 386 11.12 15.67 6.67
C ASP A 386 11.60 14.22 6.53
N GLU A 387 11.57 13.65 5.33
CA GLU A 387 12.15 12.32 5.04
C GLU A 387 13.66 12.26 5.32
N LYS A 388 14.40 13.34 5.03
CA LYS A 388 15.82 13.43 5.40
C LYS A 388 15.97 13.46 6.93
N VAL A 389 15.14 14.24 7.65
CA VAL A 389 15.17 14.29 9.12
C VAL A 389 14.82 12.93 9.74
N ASP A 390 13.79 12.25 9.25
CA ASP A 390 13.41 10.91 9.71
C ASP A 390 14.59 9.93 9.58
N LYS A 391 15.29 9.94 8.45
CA LYS A 391 16.51 9.13 8.24
C LYS A 391 17.64 9.52 9.20
N LEU A 392 17.73 10.77 9.65
CA LEU A 392 18.74 11.18 10.64
C LEU A 392 18.43 10.59 12.01
N TYR A 393 17.18 10.64 12.45
CA TYR A 393 16.77 9.98 13.70
C TYR A 393 17.01 8.46 13.61
N GLU A 394 16.65 7.84 12.48
CA GLU A 394 16.89 6.41 12.23
C GLU A 394 18.39 6.06 12.27
N ASN A 395 19.24 6.81 11.57
CA ASN A 395 20.69 6.57 11.55
C ASN A 395 21.35 6.69 12.94
N ASN A 396 20.82 7.54 13.81
CA ASN A 396 21.30 7.72 15.18
C ASN A 396 20.57 6.81 16.18
N GLN A 397 19.65 5.95 15.73
CA GLN A 397 18.86 5.05 16.58
C GLN A 397 18.06 5.80 17.67
N PHE A 398 17.62 7.02 17.37
CA PHE A 398 16.83 7.82 18.29
C PHE A 398 15.36 7.44 18.20
N GLU A 399 14.87 6.72 19.20
CA GLU A 399 13.46 6.38 19.35
C GLU A 399 12.74 7.45 20.17
N ILE A 400 12.08 8.40 19.49
CA ILE A 400 11.25 9.42 20.13
C ILE A 400 9.79 9.30 19.69
N SER A 401 8.89 9.72 20.58
CA SER A 401 7.47 9.91 20.27
C SER A 401 7.30 10.78 19.03
N ASN A 402 6.43 10.34 18.12
CA ASN A 402 6.06 11.03 16.87
C ASN A 402 7.14 11.08 15.77
N ARG A 403 8.31 10.44 15.93
CA ARG A 403 9.23 10.16 14.82
C ARG A 403 9.34 8.64 14.57
N PRO A 404 9.50 8.19 13.31
CA PRO A 404 9.48 8.98 12.07
C PRO A 404 8.08 9.50 11.74
N HIS A 405 8.00 10.70 11.18
CA HIS A 405 6.75 11.33 10.73
C HIS A 405 6.16 10.64 9.49
N CYS A 406 7.01 10.15 8.58
CA CYS A 406 6.61 9.51 7.33
C CYS A 406 5.74 10.41 6.41
N TRP A 407 5.98 11.73 6.36
CA TRP A 407 5.16 12.64 5.54
C TRP A 407 5.16 12.26 4.06
N ARG A 408 6.27 11.74 3.54
CA ARG A 408 6.37 11.25 2.16
C ARG A 408 5.35 10.18 1.84
N LYS A 409 5.26 9.14 2.67
CA LYS A 409 4.30 8.04 2.51
C LYS A 409 2.86 8.56 2.60
N MET A 410 2.59 9.46 3.54
CA MET A 410 1.27 10.07 3.71
C MET A 410 0.85 10.87 2.46
N VAL A 411 1.69 11.80 2.00
CA VAL A 411 1.37 12.67 0.85
C VAL A 411 1.19 11.84 -0.41
N PHE A 412 2.05 10.85 -0.65
CA PHE A 412 1.97 10.00 -1.83
C PHE A 412 0.68 9.18 -1.85
N LYS A 413 0.25 8.68 -0.68
CA LYS A 413 -1.04 8.00 -0.55
C LYS A 413 -2.22 8.92 -0.89
N ILE A 414 -2.23 10.15 -0.37
CA ILE A 414 -3.28 11.13 -0.65
C ILE A 414 -3.35 11.45 -2.15
N VAL A 415 -2.19 11.66 -2.77
CA VAL A 415 -2.10 11.93 -4.21
C VAL A 415 -2.56 10.72 -5.03
N GLU A 416 -2.14 9.51 -4.67
CA GLU A 416 -2.56 8.26 -5.33
C GLU A 416 -4.08 8.07 -5.24
N GLU A 417 -4.68 8.26 -4.06
CA GLU A 417 -6.13 8.23 -3.86
C GLU A 417 -6.83 9.28 -4.73
N ARG A 418 -6.27 10.49 -4.83
CA ARG A 418 -6.83 11.56 -5.66
C ARG A 418 -6.76 11.23 -7.15
N VAL A 419 -5.65 10.63 -7.61
CA VAL A 419 -5.50 10.14 -8.98
C VAL A 419 -6.53 9.05 -9.26
N GLN A 420 -6.70 8.09 -8.35
CA GLN A 420 -7.69 7.02 -8.47
C GLN A 420 -9.11 7.57 -8.62
N GLN A 421 -9.54 8.48 -7.73
CA GLN A 421 -10.85 9.14 -7.82
C GLN A 421 -11.05 9.87 -9.16
N ARG A 422 -9.98 10.50 -9.66
CA ARG A 422 -10.03 11.21 -10.94
C ARG A 422 -10.18 10.24 -12.12
N VAL A 423 -9.48 9.11 -12.09
CA VAL A 423 -9.60 8.05 -13.09
C VAL A 423 -11.00 7.43 -13.10
N GLU A 424 -11.58 7.20 -11.92
CA GLU A 424 -12.95 6.70 -11.77
C GLU A 424 -13.98 7.68 -12.32
N ALA A 425 -13.78 8.98 -12.09
CA ALA A 425 -14.65 10.05 -12.58
C ALA A 425 -14.67 10.19 -14.11
N PHE A 426 -13.76 9.55 -14.86
CA PHE A 426 -13.77 9.58 -16.32
C PHE A 426 -14.95 8.79 -16.95
N GLN A 427 -15.66 7.96 -16.18
CA GLN A 427 -16.87 7.30 -16.64
C GLN A 427 -18.07 8.27 -16.61
N ILE A 428 -18.18 9.12 -17.63
CA ILE A 428 -19.27 10.10 -17.77
C ILE A 428 -20.51 9.46 -18.40
N GLU A 429 -20.30 8.48 -19.29
CA GLU A 429 -21.38 7.83 -20.04
C GLU A 429 -21.49 6.35 -19.72
N ASP A 430 -22.74 5.87 -19.61
CA ASP A 430 -23.07 4.46 -19.50
C ASP A 430 -23.62 3.91 -20.81
N ARG A 431 -23.61 2.57 -20.94
CA ARG A 431 -24.21 1.85 -22.07
C ARG A 431 -25.66 2.27 -22.36
N LYS A 432 -26.42 2.68 -21.34
CA LYS A 432 -27.80 3.17 -21.47
C LYS A 432 -27.89 4.54 -22.17
N LEU A 433 -26.88 5.39 -21.95
CA LEU A 433 -26.83 6.75 -22.49
C LEU A 433 -26.24 6.77 -23.89
N ASN A 434 -25.21 5.96 -24.15
CA ASN A 434 -24.53 5.95 -25.44
C ASN A 434 -24.02 4.55 -25.82
N LYS A 435 -24.24 4.14 -27.08
CA LYS A 435 -23.72 2.88 -27.63
C LYS A 435 -22.20 2.87 -27.76
N ASN A 436 -21.55 4.05 -27.83
CA ASN A 436 -20.09 4.21 -27.93
C ASN A 436 -19.45 4.66 -26.61
N TRP A 437 -20.10 4.39 -25.47
CA TRP A 437 -19.64 4.83 -24.15
C TRP A 437 -18.20 4.42 -23.83
N VAL A 438 -17.76 3.21 -24.22
CA VAL A 438 -16.37 2.73 -24.02
C VAL A 438 -15.36 3.62 -24.72
N THR A 439 -15.46 3.81 -26.04
CA THR A 439 -14.54 4.72 -26.76
C THR A 439 -14.55 6.11 -26.17
N ARG A 440 -15.72 6.67 -25.87
CA ARG A 440 -15.79 8.05 -25.40
C ARG A 440 -15.17 8.23 -24.02
N ASN A 441 -15.46 7.34 -23.07
CA ASN A 441 -14.84 7.39 -21.74
C ASN A 441 -13.32 7.14 -21.81
N LEU A 442 -12.86 6.24 -22.68
CA LEU A 442 -11.43 5.96 -22.88
C LEU A 442 -10.69 7.13 -23.56
N GLU A 443 -11.33 7.85 -24.48
CA GLU A 443 -10.76 9.07 -25.08
C GLU A 443 -10.72 10.24 -24.09
N ILE A 444 -11.77 10.39 -23.26
CA ILE A 444 -11.79 11.36 -22.16
C ILE A 444 -10.66 11.05 -21.18
N CYS A 445 -10.52 9.78 -20.81
CA CYS A 445 -9.44 9.29 -19.96
C CYS A 445 -8.07 9.63 -20.56
N ARG A 446 -7.83 9.29 -21.84
CA ARG A 446 -6.60 9.63 -22.57
C ARG A 446 -6.28 11.13 -22.50
N PHE A 447 -7.27 11.97 -22.81
CA PHE A 447 -7.10 13.43 -22.82
C PHE A 447 -6.66 13.95 -21.45
N TYR A 448 -7.36 13.59 -20.38
CA TYR A 448 -7.05 14.04 -19.02
C TYR A 448 -5.72 13.50 -18.50
N ILE A 449 -5.39 12.23 -18.76
CA ILE A 449 -4.10 11.66 -18.33
C ILE A 449 -2.94 12.43 -18.95
N VAL A 450 -2.99 12.64 -20.27
CA VAL A 450 -1.91 13.33 -20.98
C VAL A 450 -1.77 14.76 -20.47
N GLU A 451 -2.88 15.47 -20.31
CA GLU A 451 -2.90 16.84 -19.79
C GLU A 451 -2.34 16.92 -18.36
N ASP A 452 -2.77 16.02 -17.46
CA ASP A 452 -2.33 15.98 -16.07
C ASP A 452 -0.84 15.62 -15.97
N LEU A 453 -0.37 14.62 -16.73
CA LEU A 453 1.04 14.23 -16.74
C LEU A 453 1.94 15.30 -17.37
N CYS A 454 1.44 16.05 -18.35
CA CYS A 454 2.16 17.21 -18.90
C CYS A 454 2.29 18.32 -17.86
N ALA A 455 1.21 18.65 -17.16
CA ALA A 455 1.21 19.65 -16.09
C ALA A 455 2.13 19.22 -14.93
N ALA A 456 2.04 17.95 -14.50
CA ALA A 456 2.89 17.39 -13.46
C ALA A 456 4.37 17.40 -13.88
N LYS A 457 4.70 17.05 -15.13
CA LYS A 457 6.07 17.11 -15.63
C LYS A 457 6.64 18.52 -15.58
N HIS A 458 5.86 19.49 -16.08
CA HIS A 458 6.28 20.88 -16.12
C HIS A 458 6.52 21.41 -14.69
N PHE A 459 5.58 21.15 -13.79
CA PHE A 459 5.68 21.57 -12.39
C PHE A 459 6.83 20.87 -11.65
N LEU A 460 6.98 19.56 -11.78
CA LEU A 460 7.97 18.79 -11.03
C LEU A 460 9.40 18.91 -11.58
N ARG A 461 9.62 19.58 -12.72
CA ARG A 461 10.95 19.81 -13.31
C ARG A 461 11.89 20.58 -12.36
N ILE A 462 11.34 21.38 -11.45
CA ILE A 462 12.10 22.17 -10.48
C ILE A 462 12.74 21.30 -9.38
N PHE A 463 12.32 20.04 -9.24
CA PHE A 463 12.83 19.14 -8.21
C PHE A 463 13.99 18.27 -8.75
N PRO A 464 14.98 17.93 -7.91
CA PRO A 464 16.03 16.97 -8.27
C PRO A 464 15.46 15.61 -8.71
N LYS A 465 16.10 14.99 -9.71
CA LYS A 465 15.69 13.68 -10.23
C LYS A 465 15.76 12.56 -9.17
N GLU A 466 16.65 12.71 -8.19
CA GLU A 466 16.84 11.77 -7.08
C GLU A 466 15.57 11.56 -6.24
N HIS A 467 14.71 12.58 -6.15
CA HIS A 467 13.45 12.49 -5.40
C HIS A 467 12.40 11.60 -6.10
N GLN A 468 12.58 11.30 -7.40
CA GLN A 468 11.69 10.43 -8.19
C GLN A 468 10.19 10.81 -8.11
N LEU A 469 9.88 12.09 -7.86
CA LEU A 469 8.50 12.57 -7.72
C LEU A 469 7.69 12.28 -8.99
N TYR A 470 8.20 12.69 -10.15
CA TYR A 470 7.50 12.49 -11.42
C TYR A 470 7.26 11.01 -11.74
N ASN A 471 8.24 10.14 -11.47
CA ASN A 471 8.08 8.69 -11.63
C ASN A 471 6.97 8.13 -10.75
N SER A 472 6.85 8.62 -9.51
CA SER A 472 5.78 8.20 -8.60
C SER A 472 4.41 8.61 -9.14
N PHE A 473 4.27 9.84 -9.67
CA PHE A 473 3.03 10.29 -10.32
C PHE A 473 2.67 9.44 -11.55
N ILE A 474 3.64 9.08 -12.39
CA ILE A 474 3.42 8.17 -13.53
C ILE A 474 2.86 6.83 -13.02
N MET A 475 3.45 6.28 -11.96
CA MET A 475 2.98 5.03 -11.36
C MET A 475 1.57 5.14 -10.79
N PHE A 476 1.20 6.24 -10.13
CA PHE A 476 -0.17 6.44 -9.62
C PHE A 476 -1.20 6.42 -10.75
N TYR A 477 -0.93 7.14 -11.84
CA TYR A 477 -1.82 7.12 -13.01
C TYR A 477 -1.87 5.74 -13.65
N HIS A 478 -0.73 5.10 -13.84
CA HIS A 478 -0.66 3.77 -14.42
C HIS A 478 -1.43 2.74 -13.58
N ASN A 479 -1.30 2.76 -12.26
CA ASN A 479 -2.03 1.90 -11.34
C ASN A 479 -3.54 2.15 -11.44
N GLY A 480 -3.97 3.41 -11.40
CA GLY A 480 -5.40 3.73 -11.44
C GLY A 480 -6.06 3.34 -12.75
N ILE A 481 -5.35 3.52 -13.87
CA ILE A 481 -5.80 3.07 -15.18
C ILE A 481 -5.85 1.54 -15.24
N SER A 482 -4.82 0.86 -14.76
CA SER A 482 -4.79 -0.61 -14.72
C SER A 482 -5.97 -1.17 -13.93
N ASN A 483 -6.29 -0.60 -12.77
CA ASN A 483 -7.47 -0.95 -11.98
C ASN A 483 -8.75 -0.74 -12.80
N LYS A 484 -8.92 0.43 -13.42
CA LYS A 484 -10.13 0.75 -14.20
C LYS A 484 -10.31 -0.16 -15.42
N ILE A 485 -9.23 -0.42 -16.15
CA ILE A 485 -9.23 -1.32 -17.31
C ILE A 485 -9.53 -2.75 -16.89
N SER A 486 -8.99 -3.20 -15.76
CA SER A 486 -9.28 -4.53 -15.21
C SER A 486 -10.74 -4.67 -14.78
N GLU A 487 -11.35 -3.63 -14.20
CA GLU A 487 -12.78 -3.59 -13.91
C GLU A 487 -13.63 -3.68 -15.19
N MET A 488 -13.29 -2.88 -16.22
CA MET A 488 -13.98 -2.91 -17.50
C MET A 488 -13.85 -4.28 -18.19
N ALA A 489 -12.67 -4.90 -18.11
CA ALA A 489 -12.41 -6.21 -18.67
C ALA A 489 -13.28 -7.30 -18.02
N LYS A 490 -13.51 -7.23 -16.70
CA LYS A 490 -14.37 -8.19 -15.97
C LYS A 490 -15.85 -8.08 -16.34
N GLY A 491 -16.28 -6.93 -16.84
CA GLY A 491 -17.66 -6.71 -17.29
C GLY A 491 -18.03 -7.53 -18.53
N GLU A 492 -19.34 -7.60 -18.80
CA GLU A 492 -19.85 -8.18 -20.05
C GLU A 492 -19.63 -7.19 -21.20
N LEU A 493 -18.66 -7.46 -22.08
CA LEU A 493 -18.35 -6.61 -23.23
C LEU A 493 -18.95 -7.20 -24.52
N ASN A 494 -19.62 -6.36 -25.32
CA ASN A 494 -20.01 -6.75 -26.67
C ASN A 494 -18.83 -6.62 -27.66
N LYS A 495 -18.98 -7.12 -28.89
CA LYS A 495 -17.92 -7.08 -29.92
C LYS A 495 -17.26 -5.71 -30.07
N ARG A 496 -18.08 -4.66 -30.18
CA ARG A 496 -17.61 -3.29 -30.40
C ARG A 496 -16.81 -2.79 -29.21
N GLU A 497 -17.35 -2.94 -28.02
CA GLU A 497 -16.71 -2.52 -26.77
C GLU A 497 -15.41 -3.29 -26.52
N LEU A 498 -15.37 -4.58 -26.85
CA LEU A 498 -14.19 -5.42 -26.75
C LEU A 498 -13.08 -4.97 -27.70
N ILE A 499 -13.41 -4.68 -28.97
CA ILE A 499 -12.45 -4.13 -29.94
C ILE A 499 -11.94 -2.77 -29.46
N GLN A 500 -12.82 -1.91 -28.96
CA GLN A 500 -12.46 -0.57 -28.48
C GLN A 500 -11.50 -0.66 -27.28
N LEU A 501 -11.77 -1.54 -26.31
CA LEU A 501 -10.93 -1.76 -25.15
C LEU A 501 -9.56 -2.33 -25.54
N LEU A 502 -9.51 -3.39 -26.34
CA LEU A 502 -8.26 -4.02 -26.77
C LEU A 502 -7.40 -3.07 -27.60
N SER A 503 -8.02 -2.30 -28.50
CA SER A 503 -7.33 -1.28 -29.29
C SER A 503 -6.73 -0.19 -28.40
N TRP A 504 -7.46 0.26 -27.37
CA TRP A 504 -6.96 1.27 -26.43
C TRP A 504 -5.78 0.75 -25.59
N ILE A 505 -5.85 -0.49 -25.08
CA ILE A 505 -4.74 -1.13 -24.36
C ILE A 505 -3.49 -1.17 -25.23
N ARG A 506 -3.63 -1.49 -26.52
CA ARG A 506 -2.53 -1.48 -27.49
C ARG A 506 -1.96 -0.08 -27.72
N GLN A 507 -2.81 0.95 -27.78
CA GLN A 507 -2.40 2.32 -28.04
C GLN A 507 -1.80 3.03 -26.81
N TYR A 508 -2.00 2.49 -25.61
CA TYR A 508 -1.54 3.09 -24.35
C TYR A 508 -0.04 3.45 -24.28
N PRO A 509 0.91 2.58 -24.69
CA PRO A 509 2.33 2.96 -24.76
C PRO A 509 2.69 3.80 -26.00
N GLY A 510 1.73 4.10 -26.88
CA GLY A 510 1.96 4.76 -28.16
C GLY A 510 2.15 6.28 -28.07
N GLU A 511 2.51 6.90 -29.19
CA GLU A 511 2.87 8.33 -29.31
C GLU A 511 1.74 9.31 -29.00
N HIS A 512 0.49 8.85 -28.91
CA HIS A 512 -0.68 9.67 -28.60
C HIS A 512 -1.12 9.59 -27.13
N MET A 513 -0.38 8.85 -26.30
CA MET A 513 -0.62 8.63 -24.87
C MET A 513 0.71 8.72 -24.08
N LEU A 514 1.14 7.65 -23.40
CA LEU A 514 2.36 7.69 -22.58
C LEU A 514 3.64 7.77 -23.40
N GLY A 515 3.64 7.28 -24.64
CA GLY A 515 4.79 7.34 -25.55
C GLY A 515 5.04 8.71 -26.16
N MET A 516 4.30 9.75 -25.74
CA MET A 516 4.54 11.12 -26.17
C MET A 516 5.95 11.56 -25.78
N LYS A 517 6.76 11.99 -26.77
CA LYS A 517 8.14 12.44 -26.56
C LYS A 517 8.27 13.50 -25.47
N TYR A 518 7.29 14.40 -25.35
CA TYR A 518 7.27 15.44 -24.33
C TYR A 518 7.24 14.88 -22.90
N LEU A 519 6.60 13.73 -22.67
CA LEU A 519 6.51 13.11 -21.34
C LEU A 519 7.86 12.47 -20.92
N GLU A 520 8.73 12.09 -21.87
CA GLU A 520 9.99 11.36 -21.62
C GLU A 520 9.80 10.11 -20.75
N ILE A 521 8.71 9.39 -20.98
CA ILE A 521 8.42 8.12 -20.32
C ILE A 521 8.86 6.99 -21.25
N ASP A 522 9.64 6.04 -20.73
CA ASP A 522 9.84 4.77 -21.42
C ASP A 522 8.60 3.88 -21.24
N ALA A 523 7.56 4.21 -22.01
CA ALA A 523 6.26 3.56 -21.87
C ALA A 523 6.29 2.07 -22.22
N MET A 524 7.22 1.66 -23.10
CA MET A 524 7.37 0.26 -23.50
C MET A 524 7.98 -0.57 -22.36
N VAL A 525 8.99 -0.04 -21.66
CA VAL A 525 9.55 -0.69 -20.46
C VAL A 525 8.51 -0.72 -19.34
N LEU A 526 7.80 0.38 -19.10
CA LEU A 526 6.77 0.45 -18.06
C LEU A 526 5.68 -0.63 -18.25
N VAL A 527 5.13 -0.76 -19.45
CA VAL A 527 4.07 -1.75 -19.74
C VAL A 527 4.62 -3.18 -19.72
N LYS A 528 5.90 -3.37 -20.05
CA LYS A 528 6.55 -4.69 -19.96
C LYS A 528 6.71 -5.15 -18.51
N ASP A 529 7.14 -4.25 -17.63
CA ASP A 529 7.39 -4.55 -16.22
C ASP A 529 6.09 -4.60 -15.43
N LYS A 530 5.15 -3.70 -15.75
CA LYS A 530 3.82 -3.63 -15.15
C LYS A 530 2.75 -3.55 -16.25
N PRO A 531 2.18 -4.68 -16.69
CA PRO A 531 1.13 -4.67 -17.70
C PRO A 531 -0.17 -4.08 -17.15
N LEU A 532 -0.91 -3.36 -18.00
CA LEU A 532 -2.21 -2.75 -17.64
C LEU A 532 -3.25 -3.78 -17.18
N ILE A 533 -3.18 -4.99 -17.74
CA ILE A 533 -4.08 -6.09 -17.46
C ILE A 533 -3.27 -7.36 -17.32
N GLU A 534 -3.69 -8.24 -16.41
CA GLU A 534 -3.03 -9.53 -16.25
C GLU A 534 -3.10 -10.33 -17.54
N ARG A 535 -2.00 -11.02 -17.87
CA ARG A 535 -1.92 -11.85 -19.08
C ARG A 535 -3.08 -12.85 -19.20
N ARG A 536 -3.54 -13.42 -18.08
CA ARG A 536 -4.66 -14.35 -18.03
C ARG A 536 -5.97 -13.68 -18.47
N GLU A 537 -6.25 -12.50 -17.94
CA GLU A 537 -7.46 -11.75 -18.29
C GLU A 537 -7.41 -11.26 -19.73
N LEU A 538 -6.24 -10.83 -20.22
CA LEU A 538 -6.05 -10.45 -21.62
C LEU A 538 -6.31 -11.64 -22.57
N LEU A 539 -5.81 -12.83 -22.26
CA LEU A 539 -6.07 -14.04 -23.04
C LEU A 539 -7.56 -14.40 -23.04
N ARG A 540 -8.27 -14.23 -21.91
CA ARG A 540 -9.72 -14.42 -21.85
C ARG A 540 -10.47 -13.45 -22.77
N LEU A 541 -10.07 -12.17 -22.81
CA LEU A 541 -10.64 -11.19 -23.72
C LEU A 541 -10.40 -11.57 -25.19
N PHE A 542 -9.21 -12.09 -25.51
CA PHE A 542 -8.92 -12.62 -26.84
C PHE A 542 -9.80 -13.82 -27.18
N GLU A 543 -9.96 -14.79 -26.28
CA GLU A 543 -10.84 -15.94 -26.51
C GLU A 543 -12.30 -15.53 -26.71
N LEU A 544 -12.79 -14.57 -25.91
CA LEU A 544 -14.13 -13.99 -26.10
C LEU A 544 -14.28 -13.34 -27.47
N PHE A 545 -13.27 -12.58 -27.92
CA PHE A 545 -13.26 -11.99 -29.26
C PHE A 545 -13.35 -13.08 -30.33
N ILE A 546 -12.55 -14.14 -30.19
CA ILE A 546 -12.58 -15.28 -31.10
C ILE A 546 -13.99 -15.86 -31.18
N GLU A 547 -14.61 -16.22 -30.05
CA GLU A 547 -15.95 -16.81 -30.05
C GLU A 547 -17.02 -15.94 -30.70
N ILE A 548 -16.98 -14.62 -30.46
CA ILE A 548 -17.89 -13.67 -31.08
C ILE A 548 -17.71 -13.69 -32.61
N ILE A 549 -16.46 -13.64 -33.09
CA ILE A 549 -16.14 -13.70 -34.52
C ILE A 549 -16.59 -15.03 -35.11
N LYS A 550 -16.37 -16.16 -34.42
CA LYS A 550 -16.82 -17.49 -34.87
C LYS A 550 -18.32 -17.51 -35.13
N SER A 551 -19.11 -17.07 -34.15
CA SER A 551 -20.57 -17.04 -34.24
C SER A 551 -21.07 -16.06 -35.31
N GLU A 552 -20.49 -14.86 -35.41
CA GLU A 552 -20.92 -13.87 -36.40
C GLU A 552 -20.58 -14.30 -37.83
N THR A 553 -19.36 -14.77 -38.09
CA THR A 553 -18.94 -15.23 -39.41
C THR A 553 -19.81 -16.41 -39.86
N ALA A 554 -20.14 -17.36 -38.98
CA ALA A 554 -21.05 -18.46 -39.28
C ALA A 554 -22.47 -17.99 -39.64
N LYS A 555 -23.02 -17.03 -38.87
CA LYS A 555 -24.34 -16.44 -39.14
C LYS A 555 -24.37 -15.69 -40.47
N TRP A 556 -23.35 -14.88 -40.75
CA TRP A 556 -23.22 -14.15 -42.01
C TRP A 556 -23.06 -15.11 -43.19
N ALA A 557 -22.16 -16.08 -43.10
CA ALA A 557 -21.98 -17.09 -44.14
C ALA A 557 -23.28 -17.85 -44.43
N SER A 558 -23.98 -18.32 -43.38
CA SER A 558 -25.26 -19.01 -43.54
C SER A 558 -26.31 -18.11 -44.19
N LYS A 559 -26.40 -16.84 -43.82
CA LYS A 559 -27.37 -15.89 -44.38
C LYS A 559 -27.05 -15.57 -45.85
N THR A 560 -25.78 -15.32 -46.18
CA THR A 560 -25.35 -15.03 -47.55
C THR A 560 -25.65 -16.20 -48.48
N VAL A 561 -25.35 -17.42 -48.04
CA VAL A 561 -25.69 -18.64 -48.79
C VAL A 561 -27.21 -18.78 -48.94
N GLN A 562 -27.98 -18.64 -47.86
CA GLN A 562 -29.45 -18.71 -47.95
C GLN A 562 -30.03 -17.68 -48.91
N GLN A 563 -29.50 -16.46 -48.92
CA GLN A 563 -29.95 -15.39 -49.81
C GLN A 563 -29.65 -15.69 -51.28
N GLU A 564 -28.45 -16.20 -51.60
CA GLU A 564 -28.09 -16.53 -52.99
C GLU A 564 -28.93 -17.68 -53.55
N PHE A 565 -29.31 -18.65 -52.70
CA PHE A 565 -30.14 -19.78 -53.11
C PHE A 565 -31.65 -19.57 -52.91
N ALA A 566 -32.09 -18.39 -52.46
CA ALA A 566 -33.51 -18.09 -52.19
C ALA A 566 -34.32 -17.92 -53.49
N ASP A 567 -33.74 -17.27 -54.50
CA ASP A 567 -34.38 -17.04 -55.80
C ASP A 567 -33.60 -17.77 -56.91
N THR A 568 -34.19 -18.86 -57.40
CA THR A 568 -33.62 -19.67 -58.49
C THR A 568 -33.48 -18.92 -59.81
N GLN A 569 -34.31 -17.90 -60.07
CA GLN A 569 -34.29 -17.13 -61.32
C GLN A 569 -33.16 -16.08 -61.28
N GLU A 570 -32.93 -15.46 -60.13
CA GLU A 570 -31.80 -14.57 -59.88
C GLU A 570 -30.47 -15.32 -59.86
N LEU A 571 -30.42 -16.51 -59.25
CA LEU A 571 -29.26 -17.39 -59.27
C LEU A 571 -28.83 -17.74 -60.70
N CYS A 572 -29.77 -18.03 -61.60
CA CYS A 572 -29.46 -18.33 -63.00
C CYS A 572 -28.85 -17.15 -63.75
N ARG A 573 -29.20 -15.91 -63.37
CA ARG A 573 -28.64 -14.69 -63.97
C ARG A 573 -27.24 -14.37 -63.43
N ASN A 574 -26.93 -14.79 -62.20
CA ASN A 574 -25.66 -14.50 -61.51
C ASN A 574 -24.57 -15.55 -61.74
N ILE A 575 -24.87 -16.64 -62.45
CA ILE A 575 -23.87 -17.64 -62.85
C ILE A 575 -23.08 -17.12 -64.04
N LEU A 576 -21.77 -17.01 -63.86
CA LEU A 576 -20.82 -16.58 -64.88
C LEU A 576 -20.05 -17.80 -65.40
N GLU A 577 -19.60 -17.72 -66.66
CA GLU A 577 -18.76 -18.74 -67.31
C GLU A 577 -17.38 -18.15 -67.55
N ASP A 578 -16.33 -18.84 -67.11
CA ASP A 578 -14.94 -18.42 -67.37
C ASP A 578 -14.47 -18.83 -68.78
N GLU A 579 -13.28 -18.39 -69.15
CA GLU A 579 -12.64 -18.71 -70.45
C GLU A 579 -12.38 -20.22 -70.66
N PHE A 580 -12.53 -21.02 -69.61
CA PHE A 580 -12.33 -22.47 -69.60
C PHE A 580 -13.65 -23.26 -69.49
N GLY A 581 -14.80 -22.60 -69.54
CA GLY A 581 -16.13 -23.23 -69.47
C GLY A 581 -16.54 -23.68 -68.06
N HIS A 582 -15.93 -23.12 -67.01
CA HIS A 582 -16.35 -23.34 -65.63
C HIS A 582 -17.37 -22.29 -65.19
N TYR A 583 -18.41 -22.77 -64.53
CA TYR A 583 -19.44 -21.93 -63.93
C TYR A 583 -19.05 -21.49 -62.53
N TYR A 584 -19.14 -20.20 -62.24
CA TYR A 584 -18.89 -19.64 -60.92
C TYR A 584 -19.92 -18.57 -60.56
N THR A 585 -20.03 -18.28 -59.26
CA THR A 585 -20.79 -17.14 -58.72
C THR A 585 -19.86 -16.24 -57.90
N HIS A 586 -20.34 -15.07 -57.49
CA HIS A 586 -19.57 -14.17 -56.62
C HIS A 586 -19.50 -14.63 -55.17
N LEU A 587 -20.23 -15.68 -54.77
CA LEU A 587 -20.30 -16.15 -53.38
C LEU A 587 -18.94 -16.48 -52.75
N PRO A 588 -18.02 -17.24 -53.38
CA PRO A 588 -16.72 -17.52 -52.79
C PRO A 588 -15.94 -16.25 -52.47
N HIS A 589 -16.02 -15.23 -53.33
CA HIS A 589 -15.38 -13.94 -53.12
C HIS A 589 -16.02 -13.17 -51.96
N ILE A 590 -17.36 -13.17 -51.86
CA ILE A 590 -18.09 -12.51 -50.76
C ILE A 590 -17.76 -13.17 -49.42
N LEU A 591 -17.76 -14.51 -49.36
CA LEU A 591 -17.41 -15.26 -48.15
C LEU A 591 -15.96 -15.02 -47.75
N TYR A 592 -15.04 -15.01 -48.71
CA TYR A 592 -13.63 -14.67 -48.46
C TYR A 592 -13.48 -13.25 -47.91
N SER A 593 -14.19 -12.27 -48.47
CA SER A 593 -14.16 -10.88 -48.00
C SER A 593 -14.60 -10.76 -46.53
N ILE A 594 -15.71 -11.41 -46.16
CA ILE A 594 -16.24 -11.39 -44.78
C ILE A 594 -15.20 -11.90 -43.79
N VAL A 595 -14.56 -13.02 -44.14
CA VAL A 595 -13.50 -13.65 -43.34
C VAL A 595 -12.26 -12.76 -43.24
N ASN A 596 -11.80 -12.23 -44.37
CA ASN A 596 -10.60 -11.41 -44.47
C ASN A 596 -10.74 -10.13 -43.63
N ASP A 597 -11.92 -9.51 -43.59
CA ASP A 597 -12.20 -8.33 -42.78
C ASP A 597 -12.10 -8.63 -41.26
N GLN A 598 -12.54 -9.81 -40.81
CA GLN A 598 -12.40 -10.22 -39.42
C GLN A 598 -10.93 -10.50 -39.04
N ILE A 599 -10.16 -11.11 -39.95
CA ILE A 599 -8.72 -11.35 -39.77
C ILE A 599 -7.95 -10.03 -39.71
N ALA A 600 -8.24 -9.09 -40.61
CA ALA A 600 -7.64 -7.76 -40.59
C ALA A 600 -7.90 -7.06 -39.26
N THR A 601 -9.11 -7.17 -38.71
CA THR A 601 -9.45 -6.63 -37.38
C THR A 601 -8.64 -7.31 -36.27
N ALA A 602 -8.49 -8.64 -36.29
CA ALA A 602 -7.71 -9.38 -35.30
C ALA A 602 -6.22 -9.01 -35.33
N ASN A 603 -5.64 -8.87 -36.52
CA ASN A 603 -4.25 -8.44 -36.71
C ASN A 603 -4.03 -7.00 -36.22
N ASN A 604 -5.02 -6.12 -36.42
CA ASN A 604 -5.01 -4.76 -35.88
C ASN A 604 -5.14 -4.71 -34.34
N LEU A 605 -5.50 -5.80 -33.68
CA LEU A 605 -5.51 -5.90 -32.22
C LEU A 605 -4.27 -6.59 -31.65
N ASP A 606 -3.31 -6.96 -32.51
CA ASP A 606 -2.07 -7.68 -32.17
C ASP A 606 -2.33 -8.84 -31.20
N MET A 607 -3.41 -9.59 -31.48
CA MET A 607 -3.71 -10.81 -30.74
C MET A 607 -2.52 -11.75 -30.88
N CYS A 608 -2.13 -12.43 -29.78
CA CYS A 608 -0.95 -13.29 -29.79
C CYS A 608 -0.95 -14.23 -31.01
N ALA A 609 0.23 -14.54 -31.56
CA ALA A 609 0.39 -15.45 -32.71
C ALA A 609 -0.40 -16.77 -32.54
N ALA A 610 -0.49 -17.30 -31.32
CA ALA A 610 -1.29 -18.48 -31.01
C ALA A 610 -2.82 -18.26 -31.16
N SER A 611 -3.32 -17.07 -30.85
CA SER A 611 -4.73 -16.70 -30.97
C SER A 611 -5.11 -16.37 -32.42
N THR A 612 -4.21 -15.70 -33.16
CA THR A 612 -4.39 -15.48 -34.61
C THR A 612 -4.30 -16.79 -35.39
N GLU A 613 -3.42 -17.71 -35.00
CA GLU A 613 -3.34 -19.05 -35.57
C GLU A 613 -4.60 -19.88 -35.27
N LYS A 614 -5.13 -19.81 -34.02
CA LYS A 614 -6.43 -20.43 -33.69
C LYS A 614 -7.58 -19.85 -34.51
N LEU A 615 -7.58 -18.54 -34.78
CA LEU A 615 -8.57 -17.89 -35.64
C LEU A 615 -8.44 -18.36 -37.09
N ARG A 616 -7.22 -18.34 -37.63
CA ARG A 616 -6.89 -18.82 -38.97
C ARG A 616 -7.34 -20.26 -39.14
N LYS A 617 -6.91 -21.16 -38.25
CA LYS A 617 -7.27 -22.58 -38.27
C LYS A 617 -8.78 -22.79 -38.16
N TYR A 618 -9.47 -22.05 -37.31
CA TYR A 618 -10.92 -22.14 -37.22
C TYR A 618 -11.61 -21.68 -38.51
N ILE A 619 -11.15 -20.59 -39.11
CA ILE A 619 -11.71 -20.09 -40.36
C ILE A 619 -11.50 -21.11 -41.48
N GLU A 620 -10.31 -21.72 -41.53
CA GLU A 620 -10.02 -22.85 -42.41
C GLU A 620 -10.97 -24.02 -42.10
N GLU A 621 -11.21 -24.37 -40.84
CA GLU A 621 -12.19 -25.39 -40.43
C GLU A 621 -13.64 -25.01 -40.77
N MET A 622 -14.02 -23.73 -40.76
CA MET A 622 -15.36 -23.23 -41.07
C MET A 622 -15.67 -23.29 -42.57
N VAL A 623 -14.68 -23.01 -43.41
CA VAL A 623 -14.72 -23.30 -44.86
C VAL A 623 -14.93 -24.80 -45.11
N ASN A 624 -14.56 -25.63 -44.13
CA ASN A 624 -14.50 -27.09 -44.18
C ASN A 624 -15.57 -27.81 -43.31
N GLU A 625 -16.46 -27.09 -42.61
CA GLU A 625 -17.45 -27.65 -41.67
C GLU A 625 -18.72 -28.16 -42.40
N PRO A 626 -19.11 -29.45 -42.28
CA PRO A 626 -20.27 -30.02 -43.01
C PRO A 626 -21.64 -29.54 -42.50
N THR A 627 -21.71 -29.03 -41.28
CA THR A 627 -22.92 -28.75 -40.48
C THR A 627 -23.73 -27.56 -40.97
N ILE A 628 -23.06 -26.48 -41.42
CA ILE A 628 -23.73 -25.35 -42.09
C ILE A 628 -24.37 -25.82 -43.42
N TRP A 629 -23.72 -26.74 -44.11
CA TRP A 629 -24.14 -27.25 -45.42
C TRP A 629 -25.22 -28.33 -45.36
N ASN A 630 -25.28 -29.11 -44.27
CA ASN A 630 -26.32 -30.12 -44.07
C ASN A 630 -27.69 -29.50 -43.78
N GLY A 631 -27.77 -28.36 -43.07
CA GLY A 631 -29.04 -27.64 -42.83
C GLY A 631 -29.69 -27.13 -44.12
N ILE A 632 -28.89 -26.79 -45.13
CA ILE A 632 -29.36 -26.36 -46.47
C ILE A 632 -29.79 -27.58 -47.30
N ARG A 633 -29.14 -28.74 -47.10
CA ARG A 633 -29.51 -30.01 -47.73
C ARG A 633 -30.87 -30.53 -47.23
N ASP A 634 -31.19 -30.31 -45.95
CA ASP A 634 -32.37 -30.88 -45.30
C ASP A 634 -33.62 -29.98 -45.34
N GLN A 635 -33.50 -28.68 -45.66
CA GLN A 635 -34.66 -27.79 -45.83
C GLN A 635 -35.53 -28.10 -47.08
N LYS A 636 -35.19 -29.11 -47.87
CA LYS A 636 -35.92 -29.47 -49.10
C LYS A 636 -36.76 -30.75 -49.03
N ARG A 637 -37.13 -31.18 -47.83
CA ARG A 637 -38.02 -32.34 -47.63
C ARG A 637 -39.33 -32.00 -46.92
N ILE A 638 -39.98 -30.87 -47.24
CA ILE A 638 -41.38 -30.64 -46.85
C ILE A 638 -42.19 -30.15 -48.07
N SER A 639 -43.02 -31.09 -48.56
CA SER A 639 -44.26 -30.98 -49.33
C SER A 639 -44.27 -30.28 -50.69
N THR A 640 -44.07 -31.07 -51.75
CA THR A 640 -44.99 -31.04 -52.90
C THR A 640 -46.31 -31.70 -52.51
N THR A 641 -47.31 -30.92 -52.14
CA THR A 641 -48.70 -31.35 -52.21
C THR A 641 -49.51 -30.17 -52.75
N SER A 642 -50.10 -30.39 -53.91
CA SER A 642 -50.99 -29.50 -54.64
C SER A 642 -52.18 -29.08 -53.77
N GLN A 643 -52.54 -27.80 -53.74
CA GLN A 643 -53.94 -27.34 -53.85
C GLN A 643 -54.07 -25.80 -53.96
N SER A 644 -55.06 -25.46 -54.77
CA SER A 644 -55.59 -24.19 -55.27
C SER A 644 -55.62 -22.92 -54.38
N SER A 645 -55.67 -21.78 -55.10
CA SER A 645 -56.51 -20.58 -54.86
C SER A 645 -55.89 -19.34 -54.19
N ASN A 646 -55.77 -18.31 -55.04
CA ASN A 646 -56.08 -16.89 -54.85
C ASN A 646 -55.24 -15.96 -53.94
N ASN A 647 -54.96 -14.81 -54.59
CA ASN A 647 -54.84 -13.43 -54.11
C ASN A 647 -53.49 -12.86 -53.65
N THR A 648 -52.92 -12.05 -54.56
CA THR A 648 -52.50 -10.66 -54.39
C THR A 648 -51.96 -10.22 -53.03
N VAL A 649 -50.68 -9.83 -53.01
CA VAL A 649 -50.11 -8.52 -52.60
C VAL A 649 -48.59 -8.70 -52.45
N ALA A 650 -47.81 -8.15 -53.40
CA ALA A 650 -46.36 -7.90 -53.22
C ALA A 650 -45.84 -6.92 -54.30
N LYS A 651 -46.38 -5.70 -54.30
CA LYS A 651 -45.75 -4.54 -54.96
C LYS A 651 -45.29 -3.58 -53.87
N GLN A 652 -44.15 -3.88 -53.24
CA GLN A 652 -43.31 -2.94 -52.47
C GLN A 652 -42.16 -3.71 -51.81
N GLN A 653 -41.17 -4.17 -52.59
CA GLN A 653 -39.87 -4.57 -52.02
C GLN A 653 -38.69 -4.60 -53.02
N HIS A 654 -38.85 -4.04 -54.22
CA HIS A 654 -37.78 -4.01 -55.22
C HIS A 654 -37.00 -2.68 -55.33
N SER A 655 -37.37 -1.61 -54.62
CA SER A 655 -36.61 -0.34 -54.67
C SER A 655 -35.53 -0.17 -53.60
N ALA A 656 -35.52 -0.98 -52.54
CA ALA A 656 -34.59 -0.83 -51.41
C ALA A 656 -33.21 -1.49 -51.65
N ILE A 657 -33.16 -2.55 -52.46
CA ILE A 657 -31.92 -3.30 -52.72
C ILE A 657 -31.03 -2.55 -53.73
N HIS A 658 -31.63 -1.89 -54.72
CA HIS A 658 -30.90 -1.09 -55.70
C HIS A 658 -30.31 0.20 -55.10
N GLY A 659 -30.93 0.76 -54.06
CA GLY A 659 -30.39 1.89 -53.30
C GLY A 659 -29.20 1.52 -52.40
N ALA A 660 -29.17 0.31 -51.84
CA ALA A 660 -28.07 -0.16 -50.99
C ALA A 660 -26.82 -0.53 -51.80
N MET A 661 -26.98 -1.01 -53.05
CA MET A 661 -25.86 -1.33 -53.93
C MET A 661 -25.17 -0.09 -54.53
N SER A 662 -25.89 1.02 -54.75
CA SER A 662 -25.25 2.28 -55.12
C SER A 662 -24.45 2.90 -53.97
N ALA A 663 -24.91 2.78 -52.72
CA ALA A 663 -24.22 3.35 -51.55
C ALA A 663 -22.90 2.62 -51.18
N LEU A 664 -22.74 1.35 -51.59
CA LEU A 664 -21.50 0.59 -51.40
C LEU A 664 -20.42 0.91 -52.45
N LYS A 665 -20.81 1.53 -53.57
CA LYS A 665 -19.90 1.89 -54.67
C LYS A 665 -19.10 3.18 -54.40
N ASP A 666 -19.53 3.99 -53.43
CA ASP A 666 -18.91 5.29 -53.08
C ASP A 666 -17.94 5.24 -51.88
N ILE A 667 -17.73 4.05 -51.27
CA ILE A 667 -16.83 3.89 -50.11
C ILE A 667 -15.34 4.15 -50.45
N PRO A 668 -14.81 3.89 -51.67
CA PRO A 668 -13.43 4.25 -52.00
C PRO A 668 -13.20 5.77 -52.09
N THR A 669 -14.23 6.56 -52.40
CA THR A 669 -14.11 8.01 -52.63
C THR A 669 -14.17 8.80 -51.31
N ALA A 670 -14.81 8.26 -50.27
CA ALA A 670 -14.87 8.88 -48.94
C ALA A 670 -13.57 8.69 -48.12
N LEU A 671 -12.74 7.69 -48.46
CA LEU A 671 -11.47 7.40 -47.77
C LEU A 671 -10.27 8.19 -48.31
N ALA A 672 -10.41 8.86 -49.46
CA ALA A 672 -9.34 9.69 -50.05
C ALA A 672 -9.23 11.10 -49.43
N ASN A 673 -10.14 11.50 -48.53
CA ASN A 673 -10.21 12.86 -47.96
C ASN A 673 -9.60 13.01 -46.55
N LEU A 674 -8.64 12.17 -46.14
CA LEU A 674 -7.94 12.29 -44.85
C LEU A 674 -6.40 12.36 -45.02
N ALA A 675 -5.88 13.34 -45.76
CA ALA A 675 -4.58 14.03 -45.58
C ALA A 675 -4.39 15.16 -46.63
N PRO A 676 -3.56 16.20 -46.42
CA PRO A 676 -3.96 17.60 -46.63
C PRO A 676 -3.62 18.25 -47.99
N SER A 677 -4.44 19.26 -48.31
CA SER A 677 -4.21 20.47 -49.14
C SER A 677 -3.88 20.31 -50.63
N ALA A 678 -4.77 20.82 -51.51
CA ALA A 678 -4.58 22.08 -52.27
C ALA A 678 -5.61 22.25 -53.41
N SER A 679 -6.27 23.42 -53.39
CA SER A 679 -6.69 24.29 -54.51
C SER A 679 -7.47 23.75 -55.73
N GLU A 680 -8.69 24.30 -55.85
CA GLU A 680 -9.20 25.09 -56.99
C GLU A 680 -9.74 24.43 -58.28
N ASN A 681 -10.98 24.84 -58.56
CA ASN A 681 -11.49 25.40 -59.82
C ASN A 681 -12.35 24.55 -60.78
N THR A 682 -13.66 24.82 -60.68
CA THR A 682 -14.56 25.41 -61.71
C THR A 682 -15.17 24.58 -62.84
N LEU A 683 -16.51 24.76 -62.92
CA LEU A 683 -17.38 25.03 -64.08
C LEU A 683 -18.16 23.88 -64.75
N ASP A 684 -19.47 23.94 -64.47
CA ASP A 684 -20.62 24.13 -65.37
C ASP A 684 -21.04 23.09 -66.43
N GLU A 685 -22.31 22.70 -66.25
CA GLU A 685 -23.43 22.65 -67.22
C GLU A 685 -23.19 22.09 -68.63
N PHE A 686 -24.00 21.10 -69.03
CA PHE A 686 -24.99 21.31 -70.10
C PHE A 686 -26.03 20.19 -70.14
N ASN A 687 -27.15 20.57 -70.75
CA ASN A 687 -28.51 20.12 -70.56
C ASN A 687 -28.99 19.19 -71.71
N ASP A 688 -30.17 18.61 -71.48
CA ASP A 688 -31.22 18.24 -72.43
C ASP A 688 -31.22 16.90 -73.21
N ASN A 689 -32.24 16.10 -72.84
CA ASN A 689 -33.34 15.54 -73.64
C ASN A 689 -33.03 14.76 -74.94
N ASN A 690 -33.58 13.54 -75.10
CA ASN A 690 -34.99 13.33 -75.50
C ASN A 690 -35.31 11.82 -75.64
N TYR A 691 -36.61 11.53 -75.55
CA TYR A 691 -37.30 10.24 -75.56
C TYR A 691 -37.00 9.32 -76.74
N GLN A 692 -37.00 8.00 -76.49
CA GLN A 692 -37.89 7.10 -77.24
C GLN A 692 -38.22 5.83 -76.46
N GLN A 693 -39.51 5.71 -76.20
CA GLN A 693 -40.22 4.58 -75.63
C GLN A 693 -40.45 3.58 -76.76
N THR A 694 -39.99 2.35 -76.62
CA THR A 694 -40.41 1.24 -77.47
C THR A 694 -40.85 0.12 -76.55
N GLU A 695 -42.16 -0.07 -76.49
CA GLU A 695 -42.78 -1.30 -76.02
C GLU A 695 -42.24 -2.45 -76.88
N VAL A 696 -41.63 -3.43 -76.22
CA VAL A 696 -41.46 -4.77 -76.79
C VAL A 696 -42.20 -5.71 -75.87
N GLU A 697 -43.15 -6.41 -76.47
CA GLU A 697 -44.06 -7.37 -75.88
C GLU A 697 -43.28 -8.48 -75.13
N LEU A 698 -43.87 -8.88 -74.00
CA LEU A 698 -43.49 -10.04 -73.22
C LEU A 698 -43.77 -11.31 -74.04
N GLU A 699 -42.72 -11.99 -74.48
CA GLU A 699 -42.77 -13.43 -74.70
C GLU A 699 -42.38 -14.12 -73.38
N ASP A 700 -43.38 -14.74 -72.75
CA ASP A 700 -43.21 -15.73 -71.70
C ASP A 700 -42.46 -16.95 -72.27
N GLU A 701 -41.13 -16.93 -72.28
CA GLU A 701 -40.33 -18.16 -72.39
C GLU A 701 -40.33 -18.87 -71.02
N GLU A 702 -41.03 -20.00 -70.95
CA GLU A 702 -40.88 -21.01 -69.90
C GLU A 702 -39.39 -21.24 -69.58
N PRO A 703 -39.00 -21.44 -68.31
CA PRO A 703 -37.61 -21.76 -67.99
C PRO A 703 -37.25 -23.11 -68.61
N SER A 704 -36.54 -23.02 -69.74
CA SER A 704 -36.05 -24.13 -70.55
C SER A 704 -35.50 -25.27 -69.69
N LYS A 705 -35.85 -26.50 -70.06
CA LYS A 705 -35.34 -27.76 -69.52
C LYS A 705 -33.81 -27.77 -69.38
N ALA A 706 -33.11 -27.04 -70.25
CA ALA A 706 -31.66 -26.84 -70.22
C ALA A 706 -31.18 -25.98 -69.02
N ALA A 707 -31.94 -24.97 -68.58
CA ALA A 707 -31.61 -24.21 -67.37
C ALA A 707 -31.81 -25.06 -66.11
N SER A 708 -32.87 -25.88 -66.07
CA SER A 708 -33.12 -26.82 -64.96
C SER A 708 -32.06 -27.94 -64.90
N GLU A 709 -31.62 -28.43 -66.05
CA GLU A 709 -30.52 -29.40 -66.19
C GLU A 709 -29.17 -28.77 -65.81
N LYS A 710 -28.89 -27.52 -66.22
CA LYS A 710 -27.70 -26.75 -65.80
C LYS A 710 -27.68 -26.51 -64.28
N ILE A 711 -28.81 -26.18 -63.66
CA ILE A 711 -28.96 -26.07 -62.20
C ILE A 711 -28.76 -27.43 -61.53
N GLY A 712 -29.25 -28.51 -62.13
CA GLY A 712 -29.04 -29.88 -61.66
C GLY A 712 -27.56 -30.29 -61.69
N VAL A 713 -26.86 -29.96 -62.77
CA VAL A 713 -25.42 -30.20 -62.94
C VAL A 713 -24.60 -29.34 -61.99
N LEU A 714 -24.93 -28.05 -61.80
CA LEU A 714 -24.28 -27.20 -60.80
C LEU A 714 -24.54 -27.69 -59.37
N LYS A 715 -25.75 -28.15 -59.04
CA LYS A 715 -26.05 -28.76 -57.72
C LYS A 715 -25.28 -30.06 -57.51
N THR A 716 -25.11 -30.87 -58.55
CA THR A 716 -24.35 -32.12 -58.49
C THR A 716 -22.86 -31.86 -58.38
N ARG A 717 -22.31 -30.95 -59.20
CA ARG A 717 -20.92 -30.49 -59.12
C ARG A 717 -20.60 -29.81 -57.79
N PHE A 718 -21.52 -29.02 -57.24
CA PHE A 718 -21.38 -28.45 -55.90
C PHE A 718 -21.39 -29.54 -54.82
N GLY A 719 -22.25 -30.55 -54.95
CA GLY A 719 -22.24 -31.75 -54.10
C GLY A 719 -20.97 -32.61 -54.22
N ASP A 720 -20.35 -32.65 -55.40
CA ASP A 720 -19.11 -33.37 -55.67
C ASP A 720 -17.87 -32.59 -55.22
N MET A 721 -17.89 -31.26 -55.36
CA MET A 721 -16.87 -30.34 -54.82
C MET A 721 -16.85 -30.42 -53.30
N LEU A 722 -18.02 -30.46 -52.66
CA LEU A 722 -18.16 -30.68 -51.21
C LEU A 722 -17.63 -32.05 -50.77
N ARG A 723 -17.83 -33.11 -51.56
CA ARG A 723 -17.26 -34.45 -51.28
C ARG A 723 -15.75 -34.51 -51.48
N MET A 724 -15.22 -33.82 -52.49
CA MET A 724 -13.78 -33.78 -52.79
C MET A 724 -13.00 -33.02 -51.71
N VAL A 725 -13.56 -31.89 -51.22
CA VAL A 725 -13.03 -31.15 -50.07
C VAL A 725 -13.06 -32.02 -48.81
N GLN A 726 -14.13 -32.80 -48.57
CA GLN A 726 -14.23 -33.74 -47.45
C GLN A 726 -13.19 -34.88 -47.46
N VAL A 727 -12.82 -35.39 -48.63
CA VAL A 727 -11.79 -36.43 -48.82
C VAL A 727 -10.37 -35.85 -48.69
N PHE A 728 -10.14 -34.64 -49.19
CA PHE A 728 -8.87 -33.92 -49.07
C PHE A 728 -8.55 -33.57 -47.60
N LEU A 729 -9.58 -33.21 -46.81
CA LEU A 729 -9.49 -32.95 -45.37
C LEU A 729 -9.16 -34.18 -44.53
N HIS A 730 -9.76 -35.34 -44.83
CA HIS A 730 -9.42 -36.61 -44.17
C HIS A 730 -7.98 -37.04 -44.48
N SER A 731 -7.47 -36.70 -45.67
CA SER A 731 -6.12 -37.03 -46.11
C SER A 731 -5.06 -36.14 -45.43
N LEU A 732 -5.37 -34.86 -45.19
CA LEU A 732 -4.47 -33.92 -44.51
C LEU A 732 -4.39 -34.14 -42.99
N GLN A 733 -5.46 -34.61 -42.34
CA GLN A 733 -5.45 -35.04 -40.93
C GLN A 733 -4.54 -36.26 -40.65
N ALA A 734 -4.24 -37.07 -41.68
CA ALA A 734 -3.34 -38.22 -41.57
C ALA A 734 -1.85 -37.86 -41.83
N ILE A 735 -1.57 -36.71 -42.43
CA ILE A 735 -0.22 -36.25 -42.79
C ILE A 735 0.40 -35.35 -41.70
N PHE A 736 -0.41 -34.73 -40.83
CA PHE A 736 0.05 -33.82 -39.77
C PHE A 736 -0.31 -34.29 -38.34
N ARG A 737 -0.24 -35.61 -38.11
CA ARG A 737 -0.09 -36.18 -36.75
C ARG A 737 1.38 -36.40 -36.42
#